data_AF-C2CIX9-F1
#
_entry.id   AF-C2CIX9-F1
#
_cell.length_a   1.000
_cell.length_b   1.000
_cell.length_c   1.000
_cell.angle_alpha   90.00
_cell.angle_beta   90.00
_cell.angle_gamma   90.00
#
_symmetry.space_group_name_H-M   'P 1'
#
loop_
_entity.id
_entity.type
_entity.pdbx_description
1 polymer ?
#
loop_
_entity_poly.entity_id
_entity_poly.type
_entity_poly.pdbx_seq_one_letter_code
_entity_poly.pdbx_strand_id
1 'polypeptide(L)'
;MKEYPITIYGKKDGKAIKRTLKLTVYQDKDRDGTSAMEEGEDGDVMFNPEFKGETRNDQCLTAFIGGDEPSIEDYKKLFKNIPDDGSVTIEVVKKPDMNAKDKQTIARLKFTSTHVDGVSHKSITVKLKAAKAKPDPKDQLEKTIDSLAIRSKLLNGEFMGYGVGFDLSRGKLKTIVEIDHGDIKNVTFVEGKGYSGDQYRTMSSKAIPYLAGVNGKKNVAILRAHENYVNQIMAVEDMDKRKKKAEELLGENYAKKIKDLRRPELISPIVREFMAGTIGGEGKEMLDAVTGATLTSGGLGQSVDNALRMSAHDKETGNDIKEINIIEPSDVNGITGQRVLKQDRSKALDLSRLKLELVHKDGKKEVVEYKDFKAKGIEIKDRDTGKTLENNTRLTNEEMNQAIIADVTHKGSMRSTDFAIQFETYSDDYIVAMEYKFGDGNWQELTSPAMSKENPNNVSYRQTIKINDANRGKIASFRLKTKSGKTYDYTCTSPIKDYDFKYTFLKGKDVATDNPNANFALYITFEKDGASESKPGVEKPDDESGEGSDYEIPKDAKEVGASDINANIAASYINYKEISPITINAGQGVTIEDVEGLPEGLDFADGSISGQLYSEDSFASMKEYPITIYGKKDGKAIKRTLKLTVYQDKDRDGTSAMDEGEDGDAMFNPTWSARKIEKNVGDPAPTVDDYMNLITNLPDDGSVSIEPLSTPNMQSKGNYRIRMKVKSKNVGKESTVTILVVVS
;
A
#
# COMPACT_ATOMS: atom_id res chain seq x y z
N MET A 1 39.21 -31.20 46.38
CA MET A 1 38.41 -30.44 47.37
C MET A 1 39.17 -29.17 47.74
N LYS A 2 38.48 -28.03 47.83
CA LYS A 2 39.03 -26.76 48.31
C LYS A 2 38.00 -26.05 49.19
N GLU A 3 38.43 -25.51 50.32
CA GLU A 3 37.56 -24.74 51.22
C GLU A 3 37.74 -23.23 50.99
N TYR A 4 36.62 -22.51 50.92
CA TYR A 4 36.58 -21.06 50.79
C TYR A 4 35.86 -20.43 51.99
N PRO A 5 36.44 -19.41 52.65
CA PRO A 5 35.74 -18.68 53.70
C PRO A 5 34.72 -17.71 53.09
N ILE A 6 33.44 -17.85 53.45
CA ILE A 6 32.38 -16.94 53.05
C ILE A 6 31.96 -16.12 54.25
N THR A 7 32.08 -14.79 54.16
CA THR A 7 31.62 -13.89 55.22
C THR A 7 30.31 -13.22 54.80
N ILE A 8 29.26 -13.48 55.58
CA ILE A 8 27.95 -12.87 55.41
C ILE A 8 27.85 -11.68 56.36
N TYR A 9 27.45 -10.53 55.84
CA TYR A 9 27.24 -9.30 56.60
C TYR A 9 25.74 -9.01 56.71
N GLY A 10 25.30 -8.53 57.87
CA GLY A 10 23.89 -8.18 58.11
C GLY A 10 23.76 -7.05 59.12
N LYS A 11 22.51 -6.66 59.41
CA LYS A 11 22.21 -5.72 60.50
C LYS A 11 21.14 -6.30 61.41
N LYS A 12 21.34 -6.20 62.71
CA LYS A 12 20.34 -6.52 63.73
C LYS A 12 20.19 -5.31 64.65
N ASP A 13 18.96 -4.82 64.80
CA ASP A 13 18.64 -3.62 65.60
C ASP A 13 19.51 -2.39 65.23
N GLY A 14 19.73 -2.20 63.91
CA GLY A 14 20.54 -1.12 63.37
C GLY A 14 22.06 -1.30 63.45
N LYS A 15 22.58 -2.29 64.19
CA LYS A 15 24.02 -2.58 64.31
C LYS A 15 24.48 -3.61 63.28
N ALA A 16 25.61 -3.33 62.64
CA ALA A 16 26.23 -4.25 61.69
C ALA A 16 26.79 -5.49 62.41
N ILE A 17 26.50 -6.67 61.85
CA ILE A 17 26.99 -7.97 62.31
C ILE A 17 27.59 -8.72 61.12
N LYS A 18 28.48 -9.67 61.39
CA LYS A 18 29.01 -10.59 60.37
C LYS A 18 29.16 -12.00 60.91
N ARG A 19 29.06 -12.99 60.02
CA ARG A 19 29.36 -14.39 60.29
C ARG A 19 30.18 -14.96 59.14
N THR A 20 31.27 -15.65 59.47
CA THR A 20 32.06 -16.38 58.47
C THR A 20 31.71 -17.87 58.54
N LEU A 21 31.42 -18.44 57.38
CA LEU A 21 31.14 -19.86 57.14
C LEU A 21 32.22 -20.43 56.23
N LYS A 22 32.38 -21.75 56.23
CA LYS A 22 33.23 -22.45 55.26
C LYS A 22 32.36 -23.02 54.15
N LEU A 23 32.68 -22.71 52.90
CA LEU A 23 32.13 -23.37 51.73
C LEU A 23 33.14 -24.39 51.22
N THR A 24 32.76 -25.66 51.23
CA THR A 24 33.53 -26.73 50.60
C THR A 24 33.14 -26.85 49.14
N VAL A 25 34.14 -26.83 48.25
CA VAL A 25 33.95 -27.02 46.81
C VAL A 25 34.73 -28.25 46.39
N TYR A 26 34.05 -29.21 45.76
CA TYR A 26 34.67 -30.37 45.14
C TYR A 26 34.95 -30.10 43.67
N GLN A 27 35.94 -30.81 43.12
CA GLN A 27 36.29 -30.67 41.71
C GLN A 27 35.39 -31.61 40.90
N ASP A 28 34.86 -31.07 39.81
CA ASP A 28 34.15 -31.76 38.74
C ASP A 28 34.95 -31.39 37.47
N LYS A 29 35.75 -32.33 36.95
CA LYS A 29 36.71 -32.05 35.86
C LYS A 29 36.03 -32.15 34.50
N ASP A 30 35.17 -33.14 34.33
CA ASP A 30 34.47 -33.48 33.10
C ASP A 30 33.19 -32.66 32.89
N ARG A 31 32.75 -31.93 33.93
CA ARG A 31 31.62 -30.98 33.96
C ARG A 31 30.26 -31.64 33.87
N ASP A 32 30.13 -32.81 34.46
CA ASP A 32 28.88 -33.57 34.45
C ASP A 32 27.99 -33.33 35.67
N GLY A 33 28.44 -32.49 36.61
CA GLY A 33 27.71 -32.12 37.81
C GLY A 33 27.93 -33.07 38.98
N THR A 34 28.73 -34.13 38.81
CA THR A 34 29.12 -35.07 39.85
C THR A 34 30.54 -34.74 40.30
N SER A 35 30.81 -34.88 41.59
CA SER A 35 32.18 -34.65 42.07
C SER A 35 33.04 -35.88 41.85
N ALA A 36 34.32 -35.67 41.53
CA ALA A 36 35.32 -36.74 41.40
C ALA A 36 35.43 -37.65 42.66
N MET A 37 34.92 -37.23 43.82
CA MET A 37 34.88 -38.08 45.02
C MET A 37 33.70 -39.06 45.06
N GLU A 38 32.59 -38.72 44.42
CA GLU A 38 31.38 -39.55 44.36
C GLU A 38 31.45 -40.59 43.23
N GLU A 39 32.45 -40.45 42.37
CA GLU A 39 32.60 -41.11 41.08
C GLU A 39 33.58 -42.30 41.06
N GLY A 40 34.32 -42.52 42.16
CA GLY A 40 35.29 -43.61 42.29
C GLY A 40 36.65 -43.33 41.64
N GLU A 41 37.54 -44.33 41.59
CA GLU A 41 38.94 -44.15 41.11
C GLU A 41 39.06 -43.79 39.62
N ASP A 42 37.99 -43.95 38.84
CA ASP A 42 38.00 -43.80 37.37
C ASP A 42 36.94 -42.82 36.83
N GLY A 43 36.13 -42.15 37.67
CA GLY A 43 34.91 -41.51 37.18
C GLY A 43 35.09 -40.14 36.51
N ASP A 44 36.15 -39.38 36.83
CA ASP A 44 36.41 -38.05 36.26
C ASP A 44 37.30 -38.07 35.00
N VAL A 45 37.26 -39.17 34.21
CA VAL A 45 38.00 -39.32 32.94
C VAL A 45 37.13 -39.17 31.70
N MET A 46 35.79 -39.18 31.83
CA MET A 46 34.85 -38.98 30.73
C MET A 46 33.53 -38.40 31.23
N PHE A 47 32.92 -37.49 30.46
CA PHE A 47 31.61 -36.91 30.77
C PHE A 47 30.52 -38.00 30.87
N ASN A 48 29.80 -38.08 32.00
CA ASN A 48 28.72 -39.05 32.18
C ASN A 48 27.33 -38.40 31.95
N PRO A 49 26.70 -38.61 30.78
CA PRO A 49 25.39 -38.02 30.50
C PRO A 49 24.30 -38.64 31.37
N GLU A 50 23.59 -37.80 32.13
CA GLU A 50 22.49 -38.19 33.00
C GLU A 50 21.14 -37.76 32.43
N PHE A 51 20.19 -38.70 32.37
CA PHE A 51 18.85 -38.40 31.92
C PHE A 51 18.12 -37.50 32.91
N LYS A 52 17.28 -36.61 32.38
CA LYS A 52 16.40 -35.74 33.15
C LYS A 52 15.24 -36.50 33.78
N GLY A 53 14.77 -37.56 33.13
CA GLY A 53 13.68 -38.40 33.61
C GLY A 53 14.13 -39.79 34.03
N GLU A 54 13.48 -40.31 35.07
CA GLU A 54 13.83 -41.59 35.70
C GLU A 54 13.15 -42.79 35.02
N THR A 55 12.04 -42.57 34.30
CA THR A 55 11.32 -43.65 33.63
C THR A 55 11.88 -43.93 32.25
N ARG A 56 11.75 -45.19 31.79
CA ARG A 56 12.13 -45.57 30.42
C ARG A 56 11.41 -44.72 29.35
N ASN A 57 10.22 -44.19 29.64
CA ASN A 57 9.51 -43.35 28.68
C ASN A 57 10.13 -41.96 28.54
N ASP A 58 10.63 -41.40 29.64
CA ASP A 58 11.25 -40.07 29.66
C ASP A 58 12.65 -40.08 29.02
N GLN A 59 13.25 -41.26 28.90
CA GLN A 59 14.55 -41.51 28.26
C GLN A 59 14.42 -41.81 26.75
N CYS A 60 13.20 -41.76 26.20
CA CYS A 60 12.91 -42.03 24.80
C CYS A 60 12.45 -40.75 24.06
N LEU A 61 12.66 -40.73 22.75
CA LEU A 61 12.00 -39.77 21.86
C LEU A 61 10.80 -40.41 21.16
N THR A 62 9.89 -39.57 20.65
CA THR A 62 8.78 -40.00 19.80
C THR A 62 8.90 -39.31 18.45
N ALA A 63 8.78 -40.07 17.36
CA ALA A 63 8.75 -39.58 15.99
C ALA A 63 7.71 -40.33 15.15
N PHE A 64 7.59 -40.01 13.86
CA PHE A 64 6.66 -40.67 12.94
C PHE A 64 7.38 -41.61 11.97
N ILE A 65 6.72 -42.72 11.61
CA ILE A 65 7.21 -43.62 10.56
C ILE A 65 7.31 -42.82 9.25
N GLY A 66 8.48 -42.85 8.61
CA GLY A 66 8.78 -42.11 7.38
C GLY A 66 8.90 -40.58 7.55
N GLY A 67 8.90 -40.09 8.80
CA GLY A 67 9.12 -38.68 9.13
C GLY A 67 10.60 -38.31 9.27
N ASP A 68 10.86 -37.04 9.57
CA ASP A 68 12.21 -36.52 9.78
C ASP A 68 12.90 -37.14 11.01
N GLU A 69 14.22 -37.31 10.95
CA GLU A 69 15.05 -37.77 12.08
C GLU A 69 15.02 -36.75 13.24
N PRO A 70 15.03 -37.18 14.51
CA PRO A 70 15.14 -36.25 15.64
C PRO A 70 16.43 -35.43 15.58
N SER A 71 16.34 -34.15 15.94
CA SER A 71 17.48 -33.23 15.91
C SER A 71 18.42 -33.40 17.12
N ILE A 72 19.64 -32.87 17.06
CA ILE A 72 20.57 -32.81 18.20
C ILE A 72 19.94 -32.11 19.41
N GLU A 73 19.17 -31.04 19.17
CA GLU A 73 18.47 -30.31 20.24
C GLU A 73 17.37 -31.15 20.90
N ASP A 74 16.75 -32.09 20.16
CA ASP A 74 15.79 -33.02 20.75
C ASP A 74 16.48 -34.07 21.63
N TYR A 75 17.66 -34.55 21.23
CA TYR A 75 18.45 -35.45 22.07
C TYR A 75 18.98 -34.75 23.32
N LYS A 76 19.46 -33.50 23.22
CA LYS A 76 19.96 -32.72 24.37
C LYS A 76 18.93 -32.59 25.50
N LYS A 77 17.65 -32.36 25.15
CA LYS A 77 16.55 -32.21 26.12
C LYS A 77 16.34 -33.43 27.02
N LEU A 78 16.83 -34.61 26.62
CA LEU A 78 16.74 -35.83 27.44
C LEU A 78 17.68 -35.80 28.64
N PHE A 79 18.73 -34.98 28.61
CA PHE A 79 19.78 -34.96 29.62
C PHE A 79 19.68 -33.71 30.50
N LYS A 80 20.01 -33.85 31.78
CA LYS A 80 19.93 -32.74 32.76
C LYS A 80 21.27 -32.01 32.97
N ASN A 81 22.38 -32.63 32.59
CA ASN A 81 23.73 -32.19 32.94
C ASN A 81 24.58 -31.77 31.74
N ILE A 82 23.96 -31.43 30.60
CA ILE A 82 24.70 -30.89 29.45
C ILE A 82 24.97 -29.40 29.72
N PRO A 83 26.25 -28.96 29.79
CA PRO A 83 26.57 -27.55 30.01
C PRO A 83 26.23 -26.67 28.78
N ASP A 84 25.74 -25.45 29.03
CA ASP A 84 25.44 -24.47 27.97
C ASP A 84 26.68 -23.74 27.43
N ASP A 85 27.86 -23.99 28.00
CA ASP A 85 29.12 -23.32 27.65
C ASP A 85 29.86 -23.94 26.44
N GLY A 86 29.28 -24.96 25.81
CA GLY A 86 29.85 -25.64 24.65
C GLY A 86 31.01 -26.59 24.96
N SER A 87 31.28 -26.88 26.24
CA SER A 87 32.33 -27.80 26.66
C SER A 87 32.05 -29.27 26.32
N VAL A 88 30.78 -29.64 26.13
CA VAL A 88 30.36 -30.99 25.75
C VAL A 88 29.76 -30.99 24.35
N THR A 89 30.27 -31.84 23.47
CA THR A 89 29.71 -32.05 22.13
C THR A 89 28.99 -33.39 22.04
N ILE A 90 27.89 -33.41 21.27
CA ILE A 90 27.05 -34.59 21.05
C ILE A 90 27.04 -34.92 19.56
N GLU A 91 27.39 -36.15 19.22
CA GLU A 91 27.39 -36.66 17.85
C GLU A 91 26.48 -37.89 17.73
N VAL A 92 25.65 -37.95 16.69
CA VAL A 92 24.84 -39.14 16.38
C VAL A 92 25.69 -40.11 15.54
N VAL A 93 26.29 -41.08 16.20
CA VAL A 93 27.17 -42.09 15.57
C VAL A 93 26.40 -43.29 14.98
N LYS A 94 25.14 -43.48 15.40
CA LYS A 94 24.19 -44.38 14.73
C LYS A 94 22.87 -43.67 14.56
N LYS A 95 22.44 -43.48 13.32
CA LYS A 95 21.16 -42.88 13.00
C LYS A 95 19.99 -43.84 13.26
N PRO A 96 18.84 -43.34 13.72
CA PRO A 96 17.62 -44.14 13.85
C PRO A 96 17.07 -44.49 12.46
N ASP A 97 16.67 -45.75 12.26
CA ASP A 97 15.88 -46.16 11.09
C ASP A 97 14.43 -45.70 11.23
N MET A 98 14.06 -44.62 10.53
CA MET A 98 12.73 -44.01 10.57
C MET A 98 11.65 -44.82 9.85
N ASN A 99 12.03 -45.92 9.18
CA ASN A 99 11.13 -46.86 8.52
C ASN A 99 11.07 -48.22 9.23
N ALA A 100 11.61 -48.32 10.45
CA ALA A 100 11.65 -49.55 11.21
C ALA A 100 10.24 -50.14 11.43
N LYS A 101 10.09 -51.42 11.09
CA LYS A 101 8.82 -52.16 11.20
C LYS A 101 8.33 -52.30 12.64
N ASP A 102 9.25 -52.32 13.61
CA ASP A 102 8.98 -52.63 15.01
C ASP A 102 8.44 -51.45 15.83
N LYS A 103 8.00 -50.37 15.16
CA LYS A 103 7.50 -49.11 15.77
C LYS A 103 8.47 -48.47 16.78
N GLN A 104 9.72 -48.89 16.80
CA GLN A 104 10.80 -48.35 17.61
C GLN A 104 12.12 -48.54 16.86
N THR A 105 13.06 -47.62 17.06
CA THR A 105 14.40 -47.67 16.50
C THR A 105 15.40 -47.05 17.48
N ILE A 106 16.70 -47.20 17.24
CA ILE A 106 17.75 -46.78 18.19
C ILE A 106 18.72 -45.81 17.52
N ALA A 107 18.88 -44.64 18.12
CA ALA A 107 19.99 -43.74 17.87
C ALA A 107 21.12 -44.00 18.88
N ARG A 108 22.39 -43.96 18.45
CA ARG A 108 23.55 -44.00 19.36
C ARG A 108 24.24 -42.66 19.34
N LEU A 109 24.35 -42.06 20.52
CA LEU A 109 25.00 -40.78 20.76
C LEU A 109 26.39 -41.01 21.32
N LYS A 110 27.33 -40.15 20.91
CA LYS A 110 28.68 -40.04 21.43
C LYS A 110 28.84 -38.67 22.08
N PHE A 111 29.38 -38.64 23.29
CA PHE A 111 29.63 -37.41 24.05
C PHE A 111 31.14 -37.24 24.20
N THR A 112 31.63 -36.03 23.96
CA THR A 112 33.03 -35.66 24.22
C THR A 112 33.07 -34.35 24.98
N SER A 113 33.95 -34.27 25.98
CA SER A 113 34.19 -33.05 26.77
C SER A 113 35.54 -32.45 26.37
N THR A 114 35.65 -31.12 26.39
CA THR A 114 36.92 -30.44 26.15
C THR A 114 37.88 -30.47 27.33
N HIS A 115 37.43 -30.99 28.49
CA HIS A 115 38.20 -30.99 29.74
C HIS A 115 38.78 -32.36 30.11
N VAL A 116 38.34 -33.43 29.44
CA VAL A 116 38.80 -34.82 29.68
C VAL A 116 38.89 -35.60 28.37
N ASP A 117 39.80 -36.57 28.29
CA ASP A 117 40.10 -37.30 27.05
C ASP A 117 39.11 -38.44 26.75
N GLY A 118 38.38 -38.92 27.76
CA GLY A 118 37.46 -40.04 27.62
C GLY A 118 36.17 -39.69 26.89
N VAL A 119 35.58 -40.71 26.25
CA VAL A 119 34.39 -40.59 25.41
C VAL A 119 33.30 -41.52 25.93
N SER A 120 32.10 -40.99 26.19
CA SER A 120 30.95 -41.78 26.61
C SER A 120 29.92 -41.94 25.50
N HIS A 121 29.09 -42.99 25.61
CA HIS A 121 28.05 -43.29 24.64
C HIS A 121 26.70 -43.58 25.32
N LYS A 122 25.59 -43.13 24.73
CA LYS A 122 24.24 -43.51 25.14
C LYS A 122 23.40 -43.94 23.94
N SER A 123 22.57 -44.96 24.14
CA SER A 123 21.57 -45.39 23.16
C SER A 123 20.21 -44.82 23.52
N ILE A 124 19.60 -44.11 22.59
CA ILE A 124 18.28 -43.51 22.72
C ILE A 124 17.29 -44.28 21.88
N THR A 125 16.23 -44.77 22.49
CA THR A 125 15.10 -45.35 21.77
C THR A 125 14.22 -44.25 21.20
N VAL A 126 13.95 -44.30 19.90
CA VAL A 126 13.00 -43.44 19.19
C VAL A 126 11.75 -44.27 18.88
N LYS A 127 10.64 -43.94 19.51
CA LYS A 127 9.35 -44.60 19.31
C LYS A 127 8.65 -44.01 18.08
N LEU A 128 8.37 -44.85 17.10
CA LEU A 128 7.73 -44.46 15.85
C LEU A 128 6.21 -44.63 15.94
N LYS A 129 5.48 -43.53 15.73
CA LYS A 129 4.03 -43.51 15.61
C LYS A 129 3.63 -43.55 14.12
N ALA A 130 2.47 -44.13 13.83
CA ALA A 130 1.85 -43.96 12.52
C ALA A 130 1.61 -42.45 12.30
N ALA A 131 1.94 -41.95 11.10
CA ALA A 131 1.60 -40.59 10.73
C ALA A 131 0.09 -40.40 10.92
N LYS A 132 -0.32 -39.32 11.60
CA LYS A 132 -1.73 -38.90 11.53
C LYS A 132 -2.04 -38.69 10.05
N ALA A 133 -3.16 -39.21 9.57
CA ALA A 133 -3.64 -38.89 8.23
C ALA A 133 -3.63 -37.36 8.08
N LYS A 134 -3.01 -36.85 7.01
CA LYS A 134 -3.08 -35.42 6.71
C LYS A 134 -4.56 -35.05 6.64
N PRO A 135 -4.99 -33.93 7.25
CA PRO A 135 -6.36 -33.47 7.14
C PRO A 135 -6.76 -33.41 5.67
N ASP A 136 -7.98 -33.85 5.34
CA ASP A 136 -8.49 -33.70 3.98
C ASP A 136 -8.55 -32.19 3.64
N PRO A 137 -8.01 -31.75 2.48
CA PRO A 137 -8.01 -30.34 2.11
C PRO A 137 -9.41 -29.70 2.11
N LYS A 138 -10.46 -30.46 1.79
CA LYS A 138 -11.84 -29.94 1.79
C LYS A 138 -12.34 -29.72 3.21
N ASP A 139 -12.12 -30.68 4.10
CA ASP A 139 -12.43 -30.52 5.53
C ASP A 139 -11.68 -29.33 6.14
N GLN A 140 -10.44 -29.10 5.72
CA GLN A 140 -9.64 -27.96 6.16
C GLN A 140 -10.20 -26.62 5.65
N LEU A 141 -10.68 -26.59 4.41
CA LEU A 141 -11.34 -25.41 3.85
C LEU A 141 -12.62 -25.07 4.62
N GLU A 142 -13.47 -26.05 4.90
CA GLU A 142 -14.70 -25.84 5.67
C GLU A 142 -14.40 -25.30 7.07
N LYS A 143 -13.41 -25.89 7.77
CA LYS A 143 -12.96 -25.39 9.08
C LYS A 143 -12.44 -23.95 9.01
N THR A 144 -11.73 -23.61 7.93
CA THR A 144 -11.22 -22.25 7.73
C THR A 144 -12.38 -21.27 7.55
N ILE A 145 -13.34 -21.57 6.67
CA ILE A 145 -14.53 -20.74 6.46
C ILE A 145 -15.32 -20.58 7.78
N ASP A 146 -15.55 -21.68 8.50
CA ASP A 146 -16.27 -21.68 9.76
C ASP A 146 -15.58 -20.84 10.85
N SER A 147 -14.25 -20.82 10.86
CA SER A 147 -13.46 -20.01 11.79
C SER A 147 -13.48 -18.51 11.45
N LEU A 148 -13.66 -18.18 10.17
CA LEU A 148 -13.72 -16.81 9.67
C LEU A 148 -15.13 -16.23 9.74
N ALA A 149 -16.16 -17.08 9.73
CA ALA A 149 -17.57 -16.67 9.76
C ALA A 149 -17.97 -16.06 11.11
N ILE A 150 -18.66 -14.93 11.07
CA ILE A 150 -19.16 -14.24 12.26
C ILE A 150 -20.45 -14.91 12.75
N ARG A 151 -20.40 -15.38 14.01
CA ARG A 151 -21.54 -16.01 14.70
C ARG A 151 -22.21 -15.11 15.74
N SER A 152 -21.59 -13.98 16.08
CA SER A 152 -22.14 -13.01 17.04
C SER A 152 -23.43 -12.38 16.54
N LYS A 153 -24.28 -11.98 17.48
CA LYS A 153 -25.46 -11.17 17.18
C LYS A 153 -25.01 -9.79 16.73
N LEU A 154 -25.62 -9.30 15.64
CA LEU A 154 -25.29 -8.01 15.07
C LEU A 154 -26.28 -6.95 15.54
N LEU A 155 -25.80 -5.71 15.65
CA LEU A 155 -26.65 -4.53 15.83
C LEU A 155 -27.11 -4.05 14.45
N ASN A 156 -28.41 -3.75 14.32
CA ASN A 156 -28.94 -3.16 13.10
C ASN A 156 -28.39 -1.74 12.92
N GLY A 157 -28.17 -1.33 11.68
CA GLY A 157 -27.66 -0.02 11.31
C GLY A 157 -26.58 -0.07 10.25
N GLU A 158 -25.95 1.07 10.02
CA GLU A 158 -24.89 1.26 9.03
C GLU A 158 -23.52 1.25 9.68
N PHE A 159 -22.59 0.48 9.11
CA PHE A 159 -21.23 0.35 9.61
C PHE A 159 -20.23 0.54 8.47
N MET A 160 -19.27 1.44 8.67
CA MET A 160 -18.18 1.68 7.73
C MET A 160 -17.09 0.63 7.93
N GLY A 161 -16.91 -0.27 6.97
CA GLY A 161 -15.87 -1.28 6.96
C GLY A 161 -14.60 -0.83 6.26
N TYR A 162 -13.47 -1.42 6.67
CA TYR A 162 -12.14 -1.19 6.10
C TYR A 162 -11.45 -2.51 5.77
N GLY A 163 -10.95 -2.65 4.54
CA GLY A 163 -10.22 -3.82 4.06
C GLY A 163 -8.91 -3.45 3.36
N VAL A 164 -8.02 -4.44 3.18
CA VAL A 164 -6.83 -4.27 2.35
C VAL A 164 -7.26 -4.05 0.90
N GLY A 165 -6.82 -2.95 0.29
CA GLY A 165 -7.26 -2.52 -1.04
C GLY A 165 -6.45 -3.09 -2.20
N PHE A 166 -6.81 -2.61 -3.39
CA PHE A 166 -6.21 -2.92 -4.70
C PHE A 166 -4.71 -2.51 -4.81
N ASP A 167 -4.30 -1.53 -3.99
CA ASP A 167 -2.96 -0.97 -3.92
C ASP A 167 -2.73 -0.39 -2.52
N LEU A 168 -1.83 -1.01 -1.76
CA LEU A 168 -1.51 -0.64 -0.39
C LEU A 168 -0.95 0.80 -0.27
N SER A 169 -0.42 1.37 -1.37
CA SER A 169 0.18 2.70 -1.37
C SER A 169 -0.84 3.84 -1.37
N ARG A 170 -2.10 3.58 -1.76
CA ARG A 170 -3.12 4.64 -1.93
C ARG A 170 -4.23 4.69 -0.89
N GLY A 171 -4.42 3.62 -0.10
CA GLY A 171 -5.38 3.62 1.01
C GLY A 171 -6.02 2.26 1.29
N LYS A 172 -6.99 2.23 2.21
CA LYS A 172 -7.81 1.05 2.53
C LYS A 172 -9.07 1.03 1.67
N LEU A 173 -9.52 -0.16 1.26
CA LEU A 173 -10.84 -0.38 0.66
C LEU A 173 -11.92 -0.04 1.70
N LYS A 174 -12.88 0.83 1.36
CA LYS A 174 -13.95 1.22 2.28
C LYS A 174 -15.33 0.84 1.75
N THR A 175 -16.16 0.31 2.63
CA THR A 175 -17.54 -0.09 2.32
C THR A 175 -18.49 0.37 3.41
N ILE A 176 -19.67 0.86 3.05
CA ILE A 176 -20.81 0.99 3.96
C ILE A 176 -21.56 -0.34 3.93
N VAL A 177 -21.78 -0.93 5.10
CA VAL A 177 -22.54 -2.17 5.27
C VAL A 177 -23.80 -1.87 6.07
N GLU A 178 -24.95 -2.07 5.45
CA GLU A 178 -26.25 -2.00 6.10
C GLU A 178 -26.59 -3.36 6.69
N ILE A 179 -26.88 -3.39 8.00
CA ILE A 179 -27.28 -4.59 8.73
C ILE A 179 -28.72 -4.43 9.18
N ASP A 180 -29.56 -5.40 8.86
CA ASP A 180 -30.94 -5.44 9.28
C ASP A 180 -31.33 -6.85 9.73
N HIS A 181 -32.10 -6.94 10.81
CA HIS A 181 -32.50 -8.19 11.46
C HIS A 181 -31.36 -9.20 11.69
N GLY A 182 -30.13 -8.71 11.86
CA GLY A 182 -28.93 -9.54 12.06
C GLY A 182 -28.27 -10.07 10.79
N ASP A 183 -28.78 -9.72 9.60
CA ASP A 183 -28.24 -10.08 8.30
C ASP A 183 -27.73 -8.85 7.54
N ILE A 184 -26.86 -9.09 6.55
CA ILE A 184 -26.40 -8.03 5.66
C ILE A 184 -27.54 -7.72 4.70
N LYS A 185 -27.98 -6.46 4.69
CA LYS A 185 -29.01 -5.99 3.76
C LYS A 185 -28.39 -5.47 2.48
N ASN A 186 -27.32 -4.69 2.60
CA ASN A 186 -26.67 -4.03 1.48
C ASN A 186 -25.18 -3.77 1.78
N VAL A 187 -24.36 -3.71 0.73
CA VAL A 187 -22.95 -3.32 0.80
C VAL A 187 -22.70 -2.33 -0.32
N THR A 188 -22.11 -1.18 0.00
CA THR A 188 -21.80 -0.14 -1.00
C THR A 188 -20.38 0.35 -0.82
N PHE A 189 -19.64 0.50 -1.91
CA PHE A 189 -18.32 1.12 -1.87
C PHE A 189 -18.42 2.61 -1.57
N VAL A 190 -17.51 3.13 -0.75
CA VAL A 190 -17.40 4.58 -0.54
C VAL A 190 -16.63 5.21 -1.69
N GLU A 191 -17.23 6.20 -2.35
CA GLU A 191 -16.58 7.00 -3.39
C GLU A 191 -15.51 7.93 -2.80
N GLY A 192 -14.38 8.09 -3.48
CA GLY A 192 -13.32 9.01 -3.04
C GLY A 192 -11.95 8.76 -3.67
N LYS A 193 -11.02 9.69 -3.44
CA LYS A 193 -9.59 9.55 -3.79
C LYS A 193 -8.91 8.61 -2.77
N GLY A 194 -7.95 7.80 -3.23
CA GLY A 194 -7.25 6.81 -2.39
C GLY A 194 -7.42 5.35 -2.83
N TYR A 195 -8.06 5.12 -3.98
CA TYR A 195 -8.09 3.82 -4.66
C TYR A 195 -7.23 3.90 -5.93
N SER A 196 -6.60 2.80 -6.33
CA SER A 196 -6.19 2.56 -7.73
C SER A 196 -6.85 1.27 -8.20
N GLY A 197 -7.00 1.11 -9.52
CA GLY A 197 -7.58 -0.10 -10.09
C GLY A 197 -9.11 -0.15 -10.02
N ASP A 198 -9.81 0.88 -10.49
CA ASP A 198 -11.27 0.89 -10.61
C ASP A 198 -11.82 -0.32 -11.38
N GLN A 199 -11.06 -0.85 -12.34
CA GLN A 199 -11.36 -2.11 -13.02
C GLN A 199 -11.59 -3.27 -12.02
N TYR A 200 -10.74 -3.39 -11.01
CA TYR A 200 -10.85 -4.43 -10.00
C TYR A 200 -11.98 -4.15 -9.02
N ARG A 201 -12.29 -2.87 -8.73
CA ARG A 201 -13.48 -2.49 -7.95
C ARG A 201 -14.75 -2.93 -8.68
N THR A 202 -14.86 -2.64 -9.98
CA THR A 202 -15.98 -3.07 -10.82
C THR A 202 -16.11 -4.59 -10.84
N MET A 203 -15.02 -5.33 -11.03
CA MET A 203 -15.05 -6.79 -11.00
C MET A 203 -15.41 -7.34 -9.62
N SER A 204 -14.83 -6.78 -8.55
CA SER A 204 -15.10 -7.22 -7.17
C SER A 204 -16.54 -6.90 -6.73
N SER A 205 -17.13 -5.81 -7.23
CA SER A 205 -18.52 -5.42 -6.96
C SER A 205 -19.53 -6.51 -7.32
N LYS A 206 -19.18 -7.40 -8.26
CA LYS A 206 -20.02 -8.54 -8.64
C LYS A 206 -20.25 -9.55 -7.52
N ALA A 207 -19.43 -9.53 -6.45
CA ALA A 207 -19.70 -10.33 -5.25
C ALA A 207 -20.80 -9.73 -4.36
N ILE A 208 -21.05 -8.41 -4.41
CA ILE A 208 -21.96 -7.70 -3.48
C ILE A 208 -23.36 -8.34 -3.39
N PRO A 209 -24.03 -8.72 -4.50
CA PRO A 209 -25.35 -9.35 -4.42
C PRO A 209 -25.36 -10.65 -3.59
N TYR A 210 -24.24 -11.38 -3.56
CA TYR A 210 -24.08 -12.61 -2.80
C TYR A 210 -23.71 -12.37 -1.33
N LEU A 211 -23.34 -11.14 -0.96
CA LEU A 211 -23.01 -10.79 0.43
C LEU A 211 -24.26 -10.43 1.24
N ALA A 212 -25.41 -10.24 0.59
CA ALA A 212 -26.69 -9.96 1.25
C ALA A 212 -27.42 -11.23 1.70
N GLY A 213 -28.31 -11.08 2.70
CA GLY A 213 -29.18 -12.14 3.18
C GLY A 213 -28.50 -13.18 4.09
N VAL A 214 -29.20 -14.29 4.30
CA VAL A 214 -28.86 -15.32 5.31
C VAL A 214 -27.49 -15.99 5.07
N ASN A 215 -27.06 -16.11 3.82
CA ASN A 215 -25.76 -16.69 3.45
C ASN A 215 -24.64 -15.63 3.44
N GLY A 216 -24.96 -14.35 3.58
CA GLY A 216 -24.03 -13.24 3.43
C GLY A 216 -22.77 -13.37 4.29
N LYS A 217 -22.92 -13.68 5.58
CA LYS A 217 -21.77 -13.86 6.51
C LYS A 217 -20.86 -15.02 6.10
N LYS A 218 -21.45 -16.11 5.60
CA LYS A 218 -20.68 -17.26 5.09
C LYS A 218 -19.94 -16.88 3.81
N ASN A 219 -20.59 -16.14 2.90
CA ASN A 219 -19.99 -15.69 1.65
C ASN A 219 -18.84 -14.68 1.89
N VAL A 220 -18.98 -13.78 2.86
CA VAL A 220 -17.88 -12.94 3.36
C VAL A 220 -16.71 -13.80 3.84
N ALA A 221 -16.97 -14.84 4.62
CA ALA A 221 -15.94 -15.76 5.11
C ALA A 221 -15.26 -16.55 3.98
N ILE A 222 -15.99 -16.91 2.91
CA ILE A 222 -15.44 -17.56 1.72
C ILE A 222 -14.45 -16.65 0.99
N LEU A 223 -14.78 -15.37 0.77
CA LEU A 223 -13.85 -14.40 0.17
C LEU A 223 -12.57 -14.27 1.00
N ARG A 224 -12.71 -14.19 2.33
CA ARG A 224 -11.57 -14.12 3.24
C ARG A 224 -10.74 -15.41 3.28
N ALA A 225 -11.39 -16.58 3.17
CA ALA A 225 -10.71 -17.87 3.12
C ALA A 225 -9.84 -18.01 1.86
N HIS A 226 -10.32 -17.51 0.71
CA HIS A 226 -9.55 -17.48 -0.53
C HIS A 226 -8.24 -16.71 -0.36
N GLU A 227 -8.33 -15.47 0.12
CA GLU A 227 -7.16 -14.63 0.34
C GLU A 227 -6.22 -15.25 1.39
N ASN A 228 -6.78 -15.78 2.47
CA ASN A 228 -6.01 -16.44 3.53
C ASN A 228 -5.19 -17.62 2.98
N TYR A 229 -5.74 -18.43 2.09
CA TYR A 229 -5.03 -19.54 1.47
C TYR A 229 -3.88 -19.06 0.58
N VAL A 230 -4.10 -18.01 -0.24
CA VAL A 230 -3.04 -17.41 -1.07
C VAL A 230 -1.91 -16.86 -0.17
N ASN A 231 -2.26 -16.11 0.87
CA ASN A 231 -1.31 -15.50 1.79
C ASN A 231 -0.49 -16.54 2.57
N GLN A 232 -1.12 -17.64 3.02
CA GLN A 232 -0.42 -18.74 3.68
C GLN A 232 0.64 -19.40 2.79
N ILE A 233 0.36 -19.54 1.48
CA ILE A 233 1.33 -20.08 0.52
C ILE A 233 2.46 -19.07 0.31
N MET A 234 2.11 -17.80 0.09
CA MET A 234 3.07 -16.73 -0.19
C MET A 234 4.01 -16.41 0.97
N ALA A 235 3.56 -16.58 2.22
CA ALA A 235 4.35 -16.31 3.42
C ALA A 235 5.53 -17.30 3.62
N VAL A 236 5.56 -18.43 2.91
CA VAL A 236 6.63 -19.43 3.06
C VAL A 236 7.78 -19.09 2.12
N GLU A 237 8.93 -18.63 2.62
CA GLU A 237 10.06 -18.21 1.77
C GLU A 237 10.70 -19.35 0.98
N ASP A 238 10.91 -20.50 1.64
CA ASP A 238 11.56 -21.67 1.04
C ASP A 238 10.64 -22.36 0.01
N MET A 239 11.13 -22.58 -1.21
CA MET A 239 10.31 -23.07 -2.32
C MET A 239 9.79 -24.50 -2.12
N ASP A 240 10.57 -25.39 -1.50
CA ASP A 240 10.15 -26.77 -1.26
C ASP A 240 9.09 -26.83 -0.16
N LYS A 241 9.26 -26.02 0.89
CA LYS A 241 8.24 -25.84 1.94
C LYS A 241 6.99 -25.16 1.38
N ARG A 242 7.13 -24.19 0.49
CA ARG A 242 6.01 -23.50 -0.16
C ARG A 242 5.18 -24.46 -0.99
N LYS A 243 5.85 -25.33 -1.76
CA LYS A 243 5.19 -26.40 -2.52
C LYS A 243 4.42 -27.35 -1.59
N LYS A 244 5.05 -27.82 -0.51
CA LYS A 244 4.38 -28.66 0.50
C LYS A 244 3.18 -27.96 1.14
N LYS A 245 3.26 -26.64 1.37
CA LYS A 245 2.15 -25.86 1.91
C LYS A 245 0.98 -25.74 0.93
N ALA A 246 1.26 -25.57 -0.37
CA ALA A 246 0.23 -25.60 -1.40
C ALA A 246 -0.45 -26.99 -1.49
N GLU A 247 0.33 -28.07 -1.42
CA GLU A 247 -0.19 -29.45 -1.38
C GLU A 247 -1.02 -29.74 -0.13
N GLU A 248 -0.62 -29.19 1.03
CA GLU A 248 -1.39 -29.27 2.28
C GLU A 248 -2.76 -28.60 2.14
N LEU A 249 -2.80 -27.38 1.61
CA LEU A 249 -4.03 -26.59 1.55
C LEU A 249 -4.99 -26.99 0.42
N LEU A 250 -4.45 -27.39 -0.74
CA LEU A 250 -5.22 -27.59 -1.97
C LEU A 250 -5.28 -29.05 -2.41
N GLY A 251 -4.45 -29.91 -1.83
CA GLY A 251 -4.16 -31.24 -2.34
C GLY A 251 -3.20 -31.22 -3.55
N GLU A 252 -2.54 -32.35 -3.79
CA GLU A 252 -1.51 -32.47 -4.83
C GLU A 252 -2.01 -32.11 -6.24
N ASN A 253 -3.24 -32.50 -6.58
CA ASN A 253 -3.79 -32.32 -7.93
C ASN A 253 -3.99 -30.84 -8.29
N TYR A 254 -4.41 -30.02 -7.32
CA TYR A 254 -4.55 -28.57 -7.53
C TYR A 254 -3.20 -27.89 -7.41
N ALA A 255 -2.38 -28.23 -6.41
CA ALA A 255 -1.06 -27.64 -6.24
C ALA A 255 -0.17 -27.78 -7.49
N LYS A 256 -0.22 -28.93 -8.18
CA LYS A 256 0.52 -29.17 -9.45
C LYS A 256 0.08 -28.28 -10.62
N LYS A 257 -1.11 -27.68 -10.59
CA LYS A 257 -1.60 -26.76 -11.64
C LYS A 257 -1.01 -25.35 -11.51
N ILE A 258 -0.44 -25.00 -10.36
CA ILE A 258 0.16 -23.69 -10.12
C ILE A 258 1.47 -23.60 -10.91
N LYS A 259 1.52 -22.69 -11.90
CA LYS A 259 2.68 -22.53 -12.79
C LYS A 259 3.90 -21.95 -12.08
N ASP A 260 3.70 -20.96 -11.22
CA ASP A 260 4.76 -20.36 -10.40
C ASP A 260 4.22 -19.98 -9.01
N LEU A 261 4.77 -20.61 -7.98
CA LEU A 261 4.41 -20.38 -6.57
C LEU A 261 4.98 -19.06 -6.02
N ARG A 262 5.72 -18.28 -6.82
CA ARG A 262 6.20 -16.94 -6.43
C ARG A 262 5.21 -15.83 -6.75
N ARG A 263 4.23 -16.12 -7.61
CA ARG A 263 3.35 -15.12 -8.21
C ARG A 263 1.92 -15.32 -7.65
N PRO A 264 1.42 -14.45 -6.75
CA PRO A 264 0.09 -14.61 -6.17
C PRO A 264 -1.04 -14.65 -7.21
N GLU A 265 -0.86 -13.97 -8.35
CA GLU A 265 -1.75 -13.98 -9.51
C GLU A 265 -1.83 -15.33 -10.23
N LEU A 266 -0.83 -16.22 -10.06
CA LEU A 266 -0.84 -17.58 -10.60
C LEU A 266 -1.31 -18.62 -9.56
N ILE A 267 -1.26 -18.28 -8.27
CA ILE A 267 -1.80 -19.10 -7.17
C ILE A 267 -3.32 -18.91 -7.05
N SER A 268 -3.74 -17.65 -7.02
CA SER A 268 -5.13 -17.23 -6.76
C SER A 268 -6.18 -17.94 -7.62
N PRO A 269 -6.00 -18.11 -8.95
CA PRO A 269 -6.97 -18.81 -9.79
C PRO A 269 -7.15 -20.28 -9.41
N ILE A 270 -6.09 -20.95 -8.98
CA ILE A 270 -6.12 -22.36 -8.59
C ILE A 270 -6.75 -22.54 -7.21
N VAL A 271 -6.48 -21.63 -6.27
CA VAL A 271 -7.18 -21.58 -4.98
C VAL A 271 -8.68 -21.37 -5.20
N ARG A 272 -9.06 -20.44 -6.08
CA ARG A 272 -10.46 -20.20 -6.46
C ARG A 272 -11.11 -21.45 -7.06
N GLU A 273 -10.45 -22.11 -8.01
CA GLU A 273 -10.93 -23.35 -8.64
C GLU A 273 -11.17 -24.46 -7.60
N PHE A 274 -10.22 -24.65 -6.68
CA PHE A 274 -10.34 -25.62 -5.58
C PHE A 274 -11.53 -25.31 -4.67
N MET A 275 -11.69 -24.05 -4.25
CA MET A 275 -12.77 -23.62 -3.38
C MET A 275 -14.14 -23.72 -4.05
N ALA A 276 -14.25 -23.25 -5.29
CA ALA A 276 -15.46 -23.33 -6.11
C ALA A 276 -15.92 -24.78 -6.31
N GLY A 277 -14.98 -25.70 -6.56
CA GLY A 277 -15.25 -27.13 -6.68
C GLY A 277 -15.60 -27.84 -5.37
N THR A 278 -15.29 -27.23 -4.23
CA THR A 278 -15.55 -27.79 -2.90
C THR A 278 -16.86 -27.29 -2.29
N ILE A 279 -17.14 -25.97 -2.37
CA ILE A 279 -18.26 -25.33 -1.67
C ILE A 279 -19.58 -25.48 -2.43
N GLY A 280 -19.57 -25.34 -3.76
CA GLY A 280 -20.79 -25.34 -4.60
C GLY A 280 -21.76 -24.17 -4.33
N GLY A 281 -22.96 -24.25 -4.91
CA GLY A 281 -24.08 -23.31 -4.68
C GLY A 281 -23.75 -21.83 -4.92
N GLU A 282 -24.42 -20.94 -4.18
CA GLU A 282 -24.18 -19.48 -4.22
C GLU A 282 -22.72 -19.10 -3.94
N GLY A 283 -22.02 -19.85 -3.07
CA GLY A 283 -20.61 -19.58 -2.78
C GLY A 283 -19.71 -19.79 -4.02
N LYS A 284 -20.01 -20.83 -4.81
CA LYS A 284 -19.36 -21.05 -6.12
C LYS A 284 -19.73 -19.94 -7.11
N GLU A 285 -21.01 -19.60 -7.23
CA GLU A 285 -21.47 -18.55 -8.14
C GLU A 285 -20.82 -17.19 -7.86
N MET A 286 -20.71 -16.83 -6.58
CA MET A 286 -19.97 -15.64 -6.14
C MET A 286 -18.50 -15.70 -6.57
N LEU A 287 -17.80 -16.82 -6.31
CA LEU A 287 -16.38 -16.97 -6.71
C LEU A 287 -16.19 -16.95 -8.23
N ASP A 288 -17.14 -17.46 -8.99
CA ASP A 288 -17.13 -17.40 -10.46
C ASP A 288 -17.38 -15.97 -10.96
N ALA A 289 -18.27 -15.21 -10.32
CA ALA A 289 -18.60 -13.83 -10.67
C ALA A 289 -17.41 -12.87 -10.55
N VAL A 290 -16.49 -13.13 -9.62
CA VAL A 290 -15.26 -12.34 -9.39
C VAL A 290 -14.00 -12.95 -10.02
N THR A 291 -14.15 -13.80 -11.03
CA THR A 291 -13.00 -14.33 -11.79
C THR A 291 -12.18 -13.18 -12.38
N GLY A 292 -10.86 -13.23 -12.21
CA GLY A 292 -9.94 -12.14 -12.61
C GLY A 292 -9.68 -11.10 -11.51
N ALA A 293 -10.52 -11.04 -10.46
CA ALA A 293 -10.37 -10.13 -9.33
C ALA A 293 -10.58 -10.83 -7.97
N THR A 294 -10.34 -12.14 -7.89
CA THR A 294 -10.67 -12.93 -6.69
C THR A 294 -9.77 -12.58 -5.50
N LEU A 295 -8.46 -12.39 -5.73
CA LEU A 295 -7.51 -11.96 -4.69
C LEU A 295 -7.99 -10.65 -4.06
N THR A 296 -8.35 -9.72 -4.93
CA THR A 296 -8.89 -8.42 -4.58
C THR A 296 -10.23 -8.48 -3.85
N SER A 297 -11.10 -9.41 -4.24
CA SER A 297 -12.37 -9.63 -3.57
C SER A 297 -12.19 -10.14 -2.14
N GLY A 298 -11.02 -10.69 -1.80
CA GLY A 298 -10.59 -10.89 -0.42
C GLY A 298 -10.63 -9.61 0.41
N GLY A 299 -10.12 -8.51 -0.15
CA GLY A 299 -10.17 -7.16 0.45
C GLY A 299 -11.59 -6.65 0.70
N LEU A 300 -12.50 -6.86 -0.25
CA LEU A 300 -13.94 -6.62 -0.04
C LEU A 300 -14.47 -7.46 1.13
N GLY A 301 -14.15 -8.75 1.17
CA GLY A 301 -14.50 -9.63 2.28
C GLY A 301 -13.97 -9.14 3.63
N GLN A 302 -12.72 -8.66 3.70
CA GLN A 302 -12.15 -8.08 4.91
C GLN A 302 -12.88 -6.82 5.35
N SER A 303 -13.20 -5.93 4.41
CA SER A 303 -13.93 -4.69 4.68
C SER A 303 -15.30 -4.97 5.28
N VAL A 304 -16.06 -5.89 4.67
CA VAL A 304 -17.37 -6.27 5.19
C VAL A 304 -17.24 -6.97 6.55
N ASP A 305 -16.30 -7.91 6.72
CA ASP A 305 -16.06 -8.56 8.02
C ASP A 305 -15.69 -7.57 9.13
N ASN A 306 -14.89 -6.56 8.82
CA ASN A 306 -14.56 -5.49 9.75
C ASN A 306 -15.83 -4.73 10.20
N ALA A 307 -16.72 -4.36 9.28
CA ALA A 307 -18.00 -3.74 9.60
C ALA A 307 -18.90 -4.63 10.48
N LEU A 308 -18.98 -5.93 10.17
CA LEU A 308 -19.74 -6.90 10.95
C LEU A 308 -19.17 -7.06 12.38
N ARG A 309 -17.83 -7.08 12.54
CA ARG A 309 -17.19 -7.10 13.87
C ARG A 309 -17.49 -5.84 14.66
N MET A 310 -17.47 -4.68 14.02
CA MET A 310 -17.87 -3.42 14.66
C MET A 310 -19.33 -3.44 15.09
N SER A 311 -20.22 -4.00 14.28
CA SER A 311 -21.63 -4.19 14.65
C SER A 311 -21.81 -5.13 15.84
N ALA A 312 -21.11 -6.27 15.84
CA ALA A 312 -21.13 -7.20 16.97
C ALA A 312 -20.59 -6.54 18.25
N HIS A 313 -19.46 -5.83 18.15
CA HIS A 313 -18.88 -5.10 19.26
C HIS A 313 -19.83 -4.03 19.81
N ASP A 314 -20.45 -3.23 18.94
CA ASP A 314 -21.43 -2.21 19.35
C ASP A 314 -22.65 -2.84 20.03
N LYS A 315 -23.08 -4.03 19.57
CA LYS A 315 -24.18 -4.79 20.21
C LYS A 315 -23.81 -5.25 21.62
N GLU A 316 -22.59 -5.74 21.79
CA GLU A 316 -22.09 -6.33 23.03
C GLU A 316 -21.76 -5.27 24.09
N THR A 317 -21.20 -4.13 23.66
CA THR A 317 -20.66 -3.09 24.56
C THR A 317 -21.57 -1.90 24.77
N GLY A 318 -22.53 -1.67 23.86
CA GLY A 318 -23.32 -0.45 23.83
C GLY A 318 -22.52 0.78 23.36
N ASN A 319 -21.42 0.58 22.61
CA ASN A 319 -20.58 1.66 22.08
C ASN A 319 -21.41 2.77 21.40
N ASP A 320 -21.09 4.02 21.74
CA ASP A 320 -21.75 5.23 21.25
C ASP A 320 -20.90 6.02 20.25
N ILE A 321 -19.62 5.68 20.06
CA ILE A 321 -18.75 6.33 19.08
C ILE A 321 -19.04 5.77 17.68
N LYS A 322 -19.39 6.66 16.76
CA LYS A 322 -19.68 6.36 15.36
C LYS A 322 -18.40 6.38 14.51
N GLU A 323 -17.61 7.44 14.63
CA GLU A 323 -16.45 7.74 13.79
C GLU A 323 -15.32 8.34 14.61
N ILE A 324 -14.08 8.17 14.13
CA ILE A 324 -12.92 8.91 14.63
C ILE A 324 -12.24 9.59 13.45
N ASN A 325 -11.90 10.87 13.60
CA ASN A 325 -11.34 11.68 12.53
C ASN A 325 -10.09 12.38 13.02
N ILE A 326 -9.04 12.41 12.21
CA ILE A 326 -7.90 13.30 12.46
C ILE A 326 -8.32 14.71 12.06
N ILE A 327 -8.06 15.70 12.92
CA ILE A 327 -8.32 17.12 12.63
C ILE A 327 -7.05 17.95 12.58
N GLU A 328 -6.00 17.53 13.30
CA GLU A 328 -4.63 18.06 13.16
C GLU A 328 -3.65 16.88 13.03
N PRO A 329 -2.73 16.92 12.04
CA PRO A 329 -2.42 18.03 11.12
C PRO A 329 -3.50 18.31 10.06
N SER A 330 -3.58 19.57 9.60
CA SER A 330 -4.53 20.00 8.56
C SER A 330 -4.06 19.70 7.14
N ASP A 331 -2.75 19.52 6.94
CA ASP A 331 -2.14 19.28 5.64
C ASP A 331 -2.64 17.95 5.05
N VAL A 332 -2.89 17.95 3.74
CA VAL A 332 -3.40 16.79 3.00
C VAL A 332 -2.50 16.52 1.80
N ASN A 333 -2.18 15.25 1.58
CA ASN A 333 -1.49 14.80 0.38
C ASN A 333 -2.42 14.98 -0.84
N GLY A 334 -2.00 15.76 -1.82
CA GLY A 334 -2.83 16.07 -3.00
C GLY A 334 -3.15 14.86 -3.89
N ILE A 335 -2.40 13.76 -3.77
CA ILE A 335 -2.59 12.52 -4.52
C ILE A 335 -3.48 11.55 -3.73
N THR A 336 -3.13 11.26 -2.47
CA THR A 336 -3.84 10.23 -1.68
C THR A 336 -5.04 10.77 -0.92
N GLY A 337 -5.14 12.08 -0.71
CA GLY A 337 -6.17 12.69 0.13
C GLY A 337 -5.99 12.43 1.64
N GLN A 338 -4.92 11.74 2.04
CA GLN A 338 -4.60 11.47 3.44
C GLN A 338 -4.00 12.71 4.12
N ARG A 339 -4.27 12.86 5.42
CA ARG A 339 -3.60 13.89 6.22
C ARG A 339 -2.12 13.57 6.37
N VAL A 340 -1.29 14.61 6.43
CA VAL A 340 0.17 14.48 6.48
C VAL A 340 0.74 15.18 7.69
N LEU A 341 1.44 14.42 8.53
CA LEU A 341 2.28 14.93 9.60
C LEU A 341 3.73 15.03 9.11
N LYS A 342 4.16 16.25 8.82
CA LYS A 342 5.55 16.52 8.43
C LYS A 342 6.45 16.46 9.67
N GLN A 343 7.60 15.80 9.52
CA GLN A 343 8.55 15.55 10.59
C GLN A 343 9.96 15.88 10.12
N ASP A 344 10.73 16.47 11.03
CA ASP A 344 12.16 16.73 10.84
C ASP A 344 12.93 15.41 10.98
N ARG A 345 13.59 14.97 9.91
CA ARG A 345 14.37 13.71 9.91
C ARG A 345 15.48 13.69 10.96
N SER A 346 15.94 14.86 11.42
CA SER A 346 17.02 14.97 12.41
C SER A 346 16.57 14.83 13.85
N LYS A 347 15.25 14.89 14.11
CA LYS A 347 14.66 14.88 15.46
C LYS A 347 13.96 13.56 15.75
N ALA A 348 13.64 13.36 17.04
CA ALA A 348 12.74 12.28 17.43
C ALA A 348 11.31 12.58 16.93
N LEU A 349 10.52 11.52 16.75
CA LEU A 349 9.14 11.61 16.27
C LEU A 349 8.30 12.47 17.22
N ASP A 350 7.71 13.55 16.70
CA ASP A 350 6.82 14.45 17.42
C ASP A 350 5.35 14.24 16.99
N LEU A 351 4.61 13.53 17.83
CA LEU A 351 3.17 13.28 17.69
C LEU A 351 2.32 14.23 18.54
N SER A 352 2.95 15.13 19.32
CA SER A 352 2.26 15.98 20.30
C SER A 352 1.21 16.91 19.68
N ARG A 353 1.38 17.21 18.39
CA ARG A 353 0.49 18.05 17.59
C ARG A 353 -0.75 17.33 17.05
N LEU A 354 -0.90 16.03 17.30
CA LEU A 354 -2.07 15.28 16.85
C LEU A 354 -3.31 15.67 17.66
N LYS A 355 -4.41 15.90 16.95
CA LYS A 355 -5.75 16.02 17.52
C LYS A 355 -6.74 15.17 16.74
N LEU A 356 -7.60 14.50 17.48
CA LEU A 356 -8.67 13.66 16.95
C LEU A 356 -10.02 14.26 17.34
N GLU A 357 -11.00 14.08 16.48
CA GLU A 357 -12.41 14.27 16.77
C GLU A 357 -13.08 12.89 16.86
N LEU A 358 -13.64 12.56 18.02
CA LEU A 358 -14.54 11.42 18.20
C LEU A 358 -15.97 11.91 17.95
N VAL A 359 -16.66 11.28 17.01
CA VAL A 359 -18.05 11.60 16.67
C VAL A 359 -18.96 10.54 17.26
N HIS A 360 -19.88 10.95 18.14
CA HIS A 360 -20.87 10.08 18.76
C HIS A 360 -22.08 9.86 17.84
N LYS A 361 -22.83 8.78 18.07
CA LYS A 361 -24.04 8.41 17.31
C LYS A 361 -25.15 9.47 17.35
N ASP A 362 -25.20 10.28 18.41
CA ASP A 362 -26.12 11.43 18.55
C ASP A 362 -25.64 12.71 17.84
N GLY A 363 -24.47 12.66 17.19
CA GLY A 363 -23.83 13.79 16.51
C GLY A 363 -22.94 14.66 17.40
N LYS A 364 -22.84 14.38 18.70
CA LYS A 364 -21.89 15.08 19.58
C LYS A 364 -20.45 14.82 19.12
N LYS A 365 -19.60 15.83 19.25
CA LYS A 365 -18.18 15.78 18.87
C LYS A 365 -17.30 16.03 20.10
N GLU A 366 -16.31 15.18 20.31
CA GLU A 366 -15.30 15.31 21.35
C GLU A 366 -13.92 15.46 20.71
N VAL A 367 -13.19 16.52 21.04
CA VAL A 367 -11.80 16.70 20.60
C VAL A 367 -10.86 16.11 21.64
N VAL A 368 -9.97 15.23 21.20
CA VAL A 368 -8.93 14.59 22.03
C VAL A 368 -7.56 15.00 21.52
N GLU A 369 -6.72 15.52 22.42
CA GLU A 369 -5.32 15.85 22.14
C GLU A 369 -4.41 14.65 22.39
N TYR A 370 -3.24 14.60 21.73
CA TYR A 370 -2.30 13.48 21.85
C TYR A 370 -2.00 13.06 23.30
N LYS A 371 -1.84 14.04 24.22
CA LYS A 371 -1.55 13.79 25.64
C LYS A 371 -2.59 12.88 26.33
N ASP A 372 -3.82 12.90 25.84
CA ASP A 372 -4.96 12.15 26.39
C ASP A 372 -5.25 10.84 25.64
N PHE A 373 -4.55 10.55 24.52
CA PHE A 373 -4.79 9.37 23.70
C PHE A 373 -4.72 8.08 24.51
N LYS A 374 -3.67 7.91 25.33
CA LYS A 374 -3.50 6.72 26.16
C LYS A 374 -4.63 6.54 27.16
N ALA A 375 -5.07 7.62 27.81
CA ALA A 375 -6.17 7.59 28.77
C ALA A 375 -7.52 7.28 28.09
N LYS A 376 -7.68 7.69 26.83
CA LYS A 376 -8.84 7.40 25.98
C LYS A 376 -8.73 6.09 25.21
N GLY A 377 -7.69 5.27 25.46
CA GLY A 377 -7.53 3.99 24.78
C GLY A 377 -7.28 4.10 23.27
N ILE A 378 -6.69 5.21 22.83
CA ILE A 378 -6.29 5.46 21.44
C ILE A 378 -4.84 5.02 21.26
N GLU A 379 -4.59 4.19 20.25
CA GLU A 379 -3.25 3.73 19.87
C GLU A 379 -2.90 4.13 18.44
N ILE A 380 -1.60 4.30 18.19
CA ILE A 380 -1.05 4.61 16.87
C ILE A 380 -0.04 3.53 16.52
N LYS A 381 -0.20 2.90 15.36
CA LYS A 381 0.71 1.87 14.85
C LYS A 381 1.10 2.16 13.42
N ASP A 382 2.34 1.83 13.08
CA ASP A 382 2.74 1.67 11.70
C ASP A 382 1.90 0.55 11.08
N ARG A 383 1.21 0.87 9.98
CA ARG A 383 0.30 -0.05 9.28
C ARG A 383 1.05 -1.25 8.70
N ASP A 384 2.25 -1.04 8.18
CA ASP A 384 2.98 -2.05 7.40
C ASP A 384 3.77 -2.98 8.33
N THR A 385 4.33 -2.45 9.43
CA THR A 385 5.12 -3.24 10.39
C THR A 385 4.35 -3.67 11.64
N GLY A 386 3.21 -3.04 11.93
CA GLY A 386 2.45 -3.23 13.17
C GLY A 386 3.13 -2.63 14.42
N LYS A 387 4.27 -1.97 14.26
CA LYS A 387 5.03 -1.36 15.36
C LYS A 387 4.25 -0.20 15.97
N THR A 388 4.23 -0.12 17.30
CA THR A 388 3.60 1.01 18.00
C THR A 388 4.45 2.27 17.83
N LEU A 389 3.81 3.39 17.49
CA LEU A 389 4.45 4.69 17.31
C LEU A 389 4.19 5.57 18.53
N GLU A 390 5.27 5.94 19.24
CA GLU A 390 5.21 6.77 20.45
C GLU A 390 5.95 8.09 20.26
N ASN A 391 5.42 9.15 20.86
CA ASN A 391 6.05 10.46 20.87
C ASN A 391 7.45 10.41 21.49
N ASN A 392 8.37 11.22 20.97
CA ASN A 392 9.78 11.28 21.33
C ASN A 392 10.57 9.98 21.08
N THR A 393 10.08 9.08 20.23
CA THR A 393 10.84 7.91 19.80
C THR A 393 11.77 8.26 18.64
N ARG A 394 13.02 7.79 18.69
CA ARG A 394 13.95 7.95 17.58
C ARG A 394 13.78 6.81 16.58
N LEU A 395 13.43 7.15 15.35
CA LEU A 395 13.31 6.20 14.24
C LEU A 395 14.68 6.01 13.56
N THR A 396 14.87 4.84 12.94
CA THR A 396 16.06 4.58 12.14
C THR A 396 15.98 5.30 10.79
N ASN A 397 17.13 5.48 10.13
CA ASN A 397 17.14 6.04 8.77
C ASN A 397 16.33 5.17 7.79
N GLU A 398 16.35 3.86 7.98
CA GLU A 398 15.60 2.91 7.15
C GLU A 398 14.09 3.11 7.30
N GLU A 399 13.59 3.27 8.53
CA GLU A 399 12.19 3.58 8.82
C GLU A 399 11.76 4.93 8.23
N MET A 400 12.67 5.90 8.17
CA MET A 400 12.41 7.26 7.65
C MET A 400 12.65 7.40 6.13
N ASN A 401 13.03 6.34 5.42
CA ASN A 401 13.31 6.40 3.98
C ASN A 401 12.05 6.72 3.16
N GLN A 402 10.88 6.32 3.64
CA GLN A 402 9.58 6.59 3.03
C GLN A 402 8.60 7.16 4.07
N ALA A 403 7.45 7.63 3.60
CA ALA A 403 6.38 8.05 4.51
C ALA A 403 5.84 6.83 5.26
N ILE A 404 5.62 6.95 6.57
CA ILE A 404 4.98 5.90 7.37
C ILE A 404 3.48 6.15 7.34
N ILE A 405 2.70 5.14 6.95
CA ILE A 405 1.24 5.20 7.11
C ILE A 405 0.90 4.71 8.52
N ALA A 406 0.35 5.60 9.34
CA ALA A 406 0.04 5.35 10.73
C ALA A 406 -1.47 5.11 10.92
N ASP A 407 -1.82 3.92 11.39
CA ASP A 407 -3.17 3.55 11.81
C ASP A 407 -3.43 4.04 13.24
N VAL A 408 -4.47 4.85 13.40
CA VAL A 408 -4.98 5.33 14.68
C VAL A 408 -6.24 4.56 15.03
N THR A 409 -6.27 3.88 16.17
CA THR A 409 -7.40 3.04 16.59
C THR A 409 -7.88 3.42 17.99
N HIS A 410 -9.18 3.65 18.15
CA HIS A 410 -9.82 3.78 19.45
C HIS A 410 -10.32 2.42 19.94
N LYS A 411 -9.63 1.81 20.92
CA LYS A 411 -9.89 0.44 21.37
C LYS A 411 -11.32 0.22 21.87
N GLY A 412 -11.88 1.20 22.57
CA GLY A 412 -13.20 1.10 23.16
C GLY A 412 -14.35 1.10 22.15
N SER A 413 -14.11 1.51 20.89
CA SER A 413 -15.14 1.52 19.84
C SER A 413 -14.75 0.71 18.60
N MET A 414 -13.52 0.19 18.55
CA MET A 414 -12.90 -0.43 17.39
C MET A 414 -12.85 0.45 16.13
N ARG A 415 -13.15 1.74 16.22
CA ARG A 415 -13.07 2.67 15.09
C ARG A 415 -11.62 3.06 14.83
N SER A 416 -11.29 3.22 13.55
CA SER A 416 -9.94 3.54 13.10
C SER A 416 -9.92 4.64 12.03
N THR A 417 -8.83 5.39 11.97
CA THR A 417 -8.49 6.33 10.89
C THR A 417 -6.98 6.26 10.63
N ASP A 418 -6.50 6.80 9.52
CA ASP A 418 -5.08 6.81 9.17
C ASP A 418 -4.58 8.20 8.75
N PHE A 419 -3.26 8.38 8.86
CA PHE A 419 -2.52 9.53 8.33
C PHE A 419 -1.10 9.11 7.91
N ALA A 420 -0.47 9.93 7.08
CA ALA A 420 0.92 9.74 6.67
C ALA A 420 1.86 10.58 7.55
N ILE A 421 2.99 10.00 7.96
CA ILE A 421 4.10 10.69 8.59
C ILE A 421 5.19 10.85 7.54
N GLN A 422 5.47 12.09 7.14
CA GLN A 422 6.43 12.39 6.09
C GLN A 422 7.69 13.01 6.69
N PHE A 423 8.82 12.35 6.48
CA PHE A 423 10.13 12.82 6.93
C PHE A 423 10.75 13.72 5.87
N GLU A 424 11.14 14.94 6.23
CA GLU A 424 11.84 15.90 5.38
C GLU A 424 12.76 16.81 6.21
N THR A 425 13.57 17.65 5.56
CA THR A 425 14.26 18.74 6.24
C THR A 425 13.21 19.82 6.54
N TYR A 426 12.57 19.72 7.70
CA TYR A 426 11.39 20.53 8.06
C TYR A 426 11.56 21.21 9.42
N SER A 427 10.97 22.39 9.56
CA SER A 427 10.86 23.11 10.83
C SER A 427 9.58 23.95 10.85
N ASP A 428 8.86 23.92 11.96
CA ASP A 428 7.71 24.80 12.23
C ASP A 428 8.13 26.12 12.91
N ASP A 429 9.42 26.30 13.16
CA ASP A 429 10.02 27.54 13.63
C ASP A 429 10.25 28.50 12.46
N TYR A 430 9.16 29.00 11.87
CA TYR A 430 9.18 29.88 10.71
C TYR A 430 9.88 31.21 11.00
N ILE A 431 10.48 31.80 9.96
CA ILE A 431 10.96 33.19 9.97
C ILE A 431 9.76 34.12 9.89
N VAL A 432 9.52 34.89 10.95
CA VAL A 432 8.33 35.75 11.08
C VAL A 432 8.66 37.24 11.02
N ALA A 433 9.94 37.62 11.17
CA ALA A 433 10.36 39.01 11.06
C ALA A 433 11.76 39.16 10.46
N MET A 434 12.02 40.35 9.92
CA MET A 434 13.32 40.76 9.39
C MET A 434 13.67 42.15 9.94
N GLU A 435 14.90 42.30 10.43
CA GLU A 435 15.49 43.56 10.86
C GLU A 435 16.66 43.93 9.94
N TYR A 436 16.97 45.21 9.83
CA TYR A 436 18.11 45.71 9.06
C TYR A 436 18.83 46.85 9.78
N LYS A 437 20.10 47.07 9.44
CA LYS A 437 20.87 48.24 9.87
C LYS A 437 21.88 48.66 8.81
N PHE A 438 22.34 49.90 8.88
CA PHE A 438 23.42 50.44 8.06
C PHE A 438 24.61 50.85 8.93
N GLY A 439 25.81 50.35 8.61
CA GLY A 439 27.03 50.56 9.39
C GLY A 439 26.86 50.15 10.85
N ASP A 440 27.31 51.02 11.76
CA ASP A 440 27.20 50.85 13.21
C ASP A 440 25.87 51.38 13.79
N GLY A 441 24.87 51.63 12.93
CA GLY A 441 23.54 52.06 13.36
C GLY A 441 22.77 50.97 14.13
N ASN A 442 21.67 51.39 14.74
CA ASN A 442 20.75 50.49 15.44
C ASN A 442 19.96 49.62 14.45
N TRP A 443 19.57 48.42 14.89
CA TRP A 443 18.64 47.55 14.17
C TRP A 443 17.27 48.21 14.06
N GLN A 444 16.69 48.13 12.87
CA GLN A 444 15.36 48.62 12.53
C GLN A 444 14.54 47.45 12.00
N GLU A 445 13.30 47.33 12.45
CA GLU A 445 12.38 46.31 11.95
C GLU A 445 11.89 46.67 10.54
N LEU A 446 11.90 45.71 9.62
CA LEU A 446 11.29 45.85 8.31
C LEU A 446 9.77 45.74 8.47
N THR A 447 9.08 46.87 8.32
CA THR A 447 7.62 46.90 8.40
C THR A 447 7.01 46.18 7.20
N SER A 448 6.10 45.24 7.45
CA SER A 448 5.37 44.47 6.42
C SER A 448 6.30 43.76 5.41
N PRO A 449 7.17 42.85 5.86
CA PRO A 449 8.09 42.15 4.97
C PRO A 449 7.31 41.29 3.95
N ALA A 450 7.82 41.16 2.73
CA ALA A 450 7.25 40.27 1.75
C ALA A 450 7.29 38.82 2.26
N MET A 451 6.19 38.09 2.10
CA MET A 451 6.10 36.68 2.48
C MET A 451 6.51 35.77 1.33
N SER A 452 7.03 34.58 1.64
CA SER A 452 7.40 33.58 0.64
C SER A 452 6.16 33.10 -0.11
N LYS A 453 6.27 33.02 -1.45
CA LYS A 453 5.21 32.44 -2.31
C LYS A 453 5.03 30.94 -2.06
N GLU A 454 6.12 30.24 -1.70
CA GLU A 454 6.13 28.80 -1.47
C GLU A 454 5.61 28.44 -0.07
N ASN A 455 5.84 29.30 0.93
CA ASN A 455 5.35 29.12 2.29
C ASN A 455 4.93 30.48 2.89
N PRO A 456 3.63 30.81 2.86
CA PRO A 456 3.12 32.09 3.37
C PRO A 456 3.36 32.35 4.86
N ASN A 457 3.72 31.33 5.65
CA ASN A 457 4.08 31.50 7.06
C ASN A 457 5.53 32.00 7.24
N ASN A 458 6.34 32.03 6.18
CA ASN A 458 7.74 32.37 6.22
C ASN A 458 8.01 33.69 5.48
N VAL A 459 8.77 34.59 6.09
CA VAL A 459 9.29 35.80 5.42
C VAL A 459 10.12 35.39 4.20
N SER A 460 9.89 36.06 3.07
CA SER A 460 10.64 35.84 1.84
C SER A 460 12.10 36.18 2.04
N TYR A 461 13.00 35.30 1.59
CA TYR A 461 14.43 35.56 1.50
C TYR A 461 14.77 36.61 0.41
N ARG A 462 13.75 37.09 -0.32
CA ARG A 462 13.83 38.21 -1.26
C ARG A 462 12.99 39.38 -0.75
N GLN A 463 13.57 40.57 -0.69
CA GLN A 463 12.87 41.79 -0.29
C GLN A 463 13.22 42.96 -1.22
N THR A 464 12.29 43.89 -1.33
CA THR A 464 12.53 45.21 -1.91
C THR A 464 12.31 46.25 -0.81
N ILE A 465 13.30 47.09 -0.56
CA ILE A 465 13.30 48.01 0.58
C ILE A 465 13.61 49.42 0.09
N LYS A 466 12.73 50.37 0.43
CA LYS A 466 12.95 51.79 0.18
C LYS A 466 13.90 52.36 1.22
N ILE A 467 14.96 53.04 0.77
CA ILE A 467 15.96 53.62 1.66
C ILE A 467 16.29 55.06 1.25
N ASN A 468 16.66 55.85 2.25
CA ASN A 468 17.12 57.23 2.07
C ASN A 468 18.55 57.27 1.49
N ASP A 469 18.80 58.21 0.57
CA ASP A 469 20.13 58.50 -0.01
C ASP A 469 21.23 58.70 1.05
N ALA A 470 20.91 59.14 2.27
CA ALA A 470 21.85 59.27 3.39
C ALA A 470 22.51 57.93 3.82
N ASN A 471 21.97 56.79 3.38
CA ASN A 471 22.53 55.46 3.63
C ASN A 471 23.35 54.92 2.46
N ARG A 472 23.41 55.64 1.33
CA ARG A 472 24.26 55.28 0.19
C ARG A 472 25.74 55.30 0.62
N GLY A 473 26.48 54.30 0.18
CA GLY A 473 27.89 54.10 0.54
C GLY A 473 28.12 53.37 1.87
N LYS A 474 27.08 53.07 2.66
CA LYS A 474 27.19 52.28 3.88
C LYS A 474 27.05 50.78 3.59
N ILE A 475 27.63 49.96 4.46
CA ILE A 475 27.40 48.52 4.50
C ILE A 475 26.07 48.26 5.21
N ALA A 476 25.21 47.43 4.62
CA ALA A 476 23.99 46.96 5.29
C ALA A 476 24.20 45.60 5.95
N SER A 477 23.40 45.34 6.98
CA SER A 477 23.27 44.01 7.60
C SER A 477 21.79 43.72 7.82
N PHE A 478 21.44 42.44 7.73
CA PHE A 478 20.08 41.95 7.93
C PHE A 478 20.06 40.93 9.06
N ARG A 479 18.94 40.84 9.77
CA ARG A 479 18.73 39.82 10.79
C ARG A 479 17.34 39.24 10.62
N LEU A 480 17.25 37.93 10.46
CA LEU A 480 15.98 37.22 10.49
C LEU A 480 15.65 36.83 11.93
N LYS A 481 14.37 36.78 12.27
CA LYS A 481 13.87 36.29 13.56
C LYS A 481 12.82 35.20 13.36
N THR A 482 13.01 34.08 14.03
CA THR A 482 12.06 32.97 13.99
C THR A 482 10.93 33.15 15.00
N LYS A 483 9.88 32.33 14.89
CA LYS A 483 8.75 32.27 15.82
C LYS A 483 9.19 31.98 17.27
N SER A 484 10.21 31.16 17.46
CA SER A 484 10.80 30.84 18.76
C SER A 484 11.71 31.95 19.32
N GLY A 485 12.00 32.97 18.49
CA GLY A 485 12.86 34.10 18.85
C GLY A 485 14.33 33.93 18.48
N LYS A 486 14.72 32.83 17.81
CA LYS A 486 16.08 32.63 17.31
C LYS A 486 16.40 33.61 16.18
N THR A 487 17.65 34.05 16.10
CA THR A 487 18.07 35.10 15.15
C THR A 487 19.19 34.67 14.21
N TYR A 488 19.11 35.14 12.96
CA TYR A 488 20.12 34.89 11.93
C TYR A 488 20.59 36.19 11.27
N ASP A 489 21.81 36.60 11.60
CA ASP A 489 22.45 37.83 11.07
C ASP A 489 23.20 37.59 9.76
N TYR A 490 22.80 38.25 8.69
CA TYR A 490 23.38 38.22 7.35
C TYR A 490 24.16 39.50 7.06
N THR A 491 25.31 39.37 6.43
CA THR A 491 26.18 40.50 6.09
C THR A 491 26.54 40.50 4.62
N CYS A 492 26.69 41.69 4.05
CA CYS A 492 27.31 41.89 2.74
C CYS A 492 28.59 42.70 2.97
N THR A 493 29.71 42.32 2.35
CA THR A 493 30.98 43.06 2.48
C THR A 493 31.04 44.30 1.58
N SER A 494 30.07 44.45 0.68
CA SER A 494 30.02 45.55 -0.27
C SER A 494 29.10 46.68 0.22
N PRO A 495 29.52 47.94 0.16
CA PRO A 495 28.63 49.07 0.43
C PRO A 495 27.56 49.20 -0.66
N ILE A 496 26.39 49.74 -0.29
CA ILE A 496 25.28 49.96 -1.22
C ILE A 496 25.61 51.18 -2.09
N LYS A 497 25.76 50.97 -3.40
CA LYS A 497 26.17 52.04 -4.34
C LYS A 497 25.08 52.38 -5.35
N ASP A 498 24.22 51.42 -5.67
CA ASP A 498 23.28 51.48 -6.78
C ASP A 498 21.87 51.13 -6.30
N TYR A 499 20.87 51.82 -6.83
CA TYR A 499 19.45 51.50 -6.64
C TYR A 499 18.99 50.53 -7.72
N ASP A 500 17.90 49.80 -7.45
CA ASP A 500 17.29 48.81 -8.34
C ASP A 500 18.21 47.62 -8.68
N PHE A 501 19.34 47.51 -7.97
CA PHE A 501 20.27 46.39 -8.06
C PHE A 501 20.02 45.38 -6.94
N LYS A 502 20.12 44.08 -7.26
CA LYS A 502 19.93 42.99 -6.30
C LYS A 502 21.21 42.70 -5.52
N TYR A 503 21.24 43.07 -4.25
CA TYR A 503 22.33 42.77 -3.33
C TYR A 503 22.15 41.39 -2.69
N THR A 504 23.25 40.67 -2.51
CA THR A 504 23.25 39.36 -1.85
C THR A 504 23.94 39.47 -0.49
N PHE A 505 23.25 39.00 0.56
CA PHE A 505 23.76 38.95 1.93
C PHE A 505 23.89 37.50 2.36
N LEU A 506 25.03 37.11 2.91
CA LEU A 506 25.38 35.71 3.16
C LEU A 506 25.47 35.40 4.66
N LYS A 507 25.05 34.19 5.04
CA LYS A 507 25.21 33.60 6.38
C LYS A 507 26.07 32.33 6.38
N GLY A 508 26.18 31.66 5.23
CA GLY A 508 26.80 30.34 5.07
C GLY A 508 25.76 29.24 4.88
N LYS A 509 26.15 28.07 4.35
CA LYS A 509 25.20 26.97 4.03
C LYS A 509 24.64 26.29 5.29
N ASP A 510 25.37 26.32 6.40
CA ASP A 510 25.00 25.64 7.64
C ASP A 510 23.75 26.20 8.31
N VAL A 511 23.33 27.43 7.94
CA VAL A 511 22.10 28.04 8.46
C VAL A 511 20.86 27.22 8.08
N ALA A 512 20.84 26.62 6.89
CA ALA A 512 19.73 25.80 6.42
C ALA A 512 19.70 24.42 7.13
N THR A 513 20.84 23.96 7.63
CA THR A 513 20.95 22.77 8.49
C THR A 513 20.37 23.03 9.88
N ASP A 514 20.55 24.25 10.39
CA ASP A 514 20.05 24.67 11.70
C ASP A 514 18.56 25.04 11.70
N ASN A 515 18.08 25.68 10.63
CA ASN A 515 16.65 25.88 10.36
C ASN A 515 16.40 25.98 8.84
N PRO A 516 15.68 25.03 8.23
CA PRO A 516 15.43 25.02 6.78
C PRO A 516 14.63 26.22 6.28
N ASN A 517 13.92 26.94 7.16
CA ASN A 517 13.21 28.17 6.80
C ASN A 517 14.16 29.37 6.59
N ALA A 518 15.40 29.30 7.08
CA ALA A 518 16.42 30.32 6.89
C ALA A 518 17.30 30.01 5.67
N ASN A 519 17.21 30.84 4.64
CA ASN A 519 18.00 30.64 3.41
C ASN A 519 19.49 30.95 3.66
N PHE A 520 20.42 30.30 2.95
CA PHE A 520 21.85 30.60 3.04
C PHE A 520 22.21 32.04 2.60
N ALA A 521 21.34 32.65 1.79
CA ALA A 521 21.48 34.01 1.29
C ALA A 521 20.15 34.79 1.33
N LEU A 522 20.24 36.10 1.56
CA LEU A 522 19.15 37.05 1.33
C LEU A 522 19.42 37.86 0.07
N TYR A 523 18.37 38.11 -0.71
CA TYR A 523 18.43 38.94 -1.91
C TYR A 523 17.61 40.20 -1.70
N ILE A 524 18.28 41.34 -1.53
CA ILE A 524 17.63 42.60 -1.20
C ILE A 524 17.85 43.58 -2.35
N THR A 525 16.75 44.12 -2.88
CA THR A 525 16.78 45.23 -3.82
C THR A 525 16.51 46.53 -3.06
N PHE A 526 17.35 47.53 -3.23
CA PHE A 526 17.13 48.84 -2.63
C PHE A 526 16.52 49.80 -3.65
N GLU A 527 15.42 50.43 -3.27
CA GLU A 527 14.78 51.48 -4.07
C GLU A 527 14.99 52.84 -3.42
N LYS A 528 15.04 53.88 -4.25
CA LYS A 528 15.09 55.25 -3.76
C LYS A 528 13.73 55.65 -3.18
N ASP A 529 13.75 56.19 -1.97
CA ASP A 529 12.54 56.70 -1.34
C ASP A 529 11.92 57.82 -2.20
N GLY A 530 10.68 57.62 -2.67
CA GLY A 530 9.97 58.51 -3.61
C GLY A 530 9.90 58.08 -5.08
N ALA A 531 10.41 56.90 -5.48
CA ALA A 531 10.21 56.36 -6.84
C ALA A 531 8.85 55.65 -6.99
N SER A 532 8.12 55.91 -8.08
CA SER A 532 6.88 55.21 -8.44
C SER A 532 7.19 53.85 -9.08
N GLU A 533 6.40 52.83 -8.74
CA GLU A 533 6.55 51.44 -9.17
C GLU A 533 6.76 51.28 -10.69
N SER A 534 7.88 50.67 -11.09
CA SER A 534 8.07 50.13 -12.43
C SER A 534 7.75 48.63 -12.43
N LYS A 535 6.87 48.22 -13.35
CA LYS A 535 6.42 46.83 -13.53
C LYS A 535 7.60 45.91 -13.89
N PRO A 536 7.67 44.66 -13.37
CA PRO A 536 8.66 43.70 -13.80
C PRO A 536 8.34 43.17 -15.21
N GLY A 537 9.34 43.26 -16.10
CA GLY A 537 9.28 42.80 -17.48
C GLY A 537 9.20 41.27 -17.60
N VAL A 538 8.41 40.84 -18.58
CA VAL A 538 8.34 39.45 -19.07
C VAL A 538 8.93 39.44 -20.46
N GLU A 539 9.96 38.62 -20.66
CA GLU A 539 10.31 38.08 -21.98
C GLU A 539 10.68 36.60 -21.80
N LYS A 540 9.93 35.71 -22.47
CA LYS A 540 10.41 35.05 -23.69
C LYS A 540 9.25 34.57 -24.57
N PRO A 541 9.44 34.46 -25.90
CA PRO A 541 8.43 34.07 -26.87
C PRO A 541 8.49 32.59 -27.30
N ASP A 542 7.33 32.15 -27.78
CA ASP A 542 6.99 31.17 -28.83
C ASP A 542 7.22 29.66 -28.61
N ASP A 543 6.09 28.94 -28.56
CA ASP A 543 5.85 27.72 -29.33
C ASP A 543 4.43 27.83 -29.93
N GLU A 544 4.35 27.93 -31.26
CA GLU A 544 3.11 27.89 -32.04
C GLU A 544 2.63 26.44 -32.18
N SER A 545 1.35 26.17 -31.90
CA SER A 545 0.50 25.28 -32.70
C SER A 545 -0.94 25.25 -32.18
N GLY A 546 -1.89 25.41 -33.11
CA GLY A 546 -3.33 25.30 -32.89
C GLY A 546 -4.06 26.44 -33.57
N GLU A 547 -4.71 26.17 -34.71
CA GLU A 547 -5.62 27.11 -35.36
C GLU A 547 -6.72 27.53 -34.37
N GLY A 548 -6.59 28.74 -33.86
CA GLY A 548 -7.42 29.27 -32.78
C GLY A 548 -8.70 29.90 -33.30
N SER A 549 -9.75 29.73 -32.50
CA SER A 549 -10.93 30.59 -32.44
C SER A 549 -10.56 32.07 -32.59
N ASP A 550 -11.46 32.87 -33.17
CA ASP A 550 -11.34 34.33 -33.28
C ASP A 550 -11.49 35.05 -31.91
N TYR A 551 -11.26 34.33 -30.81
CA TYR A 551 -11.41 34.79 -29.43
C TYR A 551 -10.06 35.17 -28.84
N GLU A 552 -9.89 36.44 -28.45
CA GLU A 552 -8.68 36.88 -27.77
C GLU A 552 -8.62 36.36 -26.33
N ILE A 553 -7.69 35.44 -26.07
CA ILE A 553 -7.45 34.86 -24.74
C ILE A 553 -7.10 35.96 -23.71
N PRO A 554 -7.90 36.16 -22.63
CA PRO A 554 -7.65 37.21 -21.65
C PRO A 554 -6.43 36.91 -20.76
N LYS A 555 -5.37 37.73 -20.89
CA LYS A 555 -4.11 37.56 -20.13
C LYS A 555 -4.25 37.72 -18.60
N ASP A 556 -5.32 38.34 -18.13
CA ASP A 556 -5.63 38.63 -16.72
C ASP A 556 -6.76 37.77 -16.14
N ALA A 557 -7.20 36.72 -16.84
CA ALA A 557 -8.25 35.82 -16.36
C ALA A 557 -7.89 35.17 -15.01
N LYS A 558 -8.79 35.29 -14.04
CA LYS A 558 -8.62 34.74 -12.68
C LYS A 558 -9.05 33.27 -12.62
N GLU A 559 -8.23 32.41 -12.02
CA GLU A 559 -8.58 31.00 -11.74
C GLU A 559 -9.78 30.90 -10.77
N VAL A 560 -10.78 30.05 -11.10
CA VAL A 560 -12.00 29.87 -10.30
C VAL A 560 -12.32 28.42 -9.90
N GLY A 561 -13.19 28.30 -8.88
CA GLY A 561 -13.65 27.03 -8.31
C GLY A 561 -14.81 26.37 -9.09
N ALA A 562 -15.20 25.17 -8.67
CA ALA A 562 -16.18 24.34 -9.40
C ALA A 562 -17.60 24.93 -9.34
N SER A 563 -17.84 25.83 -8.39
CA SER A 563 -19.08 26.60 -8.27
C SER A 563 -19.27 27.61 -9.41
N ASP A 564 -18.19 28.01 -10.08
CA ASP A 564 -18.21 29.02 -11.14
C ASP A 564 -18.12 28.39 -12.53
N ILE A 565 -17.19 27.45 -12.72
CA ILE A 565 -17.04 26.68 -13.96
C ILE A 565 -16.86 25.21 -13.57
N ASN A 566 -17.63 24.33 -14.18
CA ASN A 566 -17.44 22.89 -14.07
C ASN A 566 -17.77 22.20 -15.40
N ALA A 567 -17.31 20.96 -15.60
CA ALA A 567 -17.65 20.17 -16.78
C ALA A 567 -17.85 18.71 -16.38
N ASN A 568 -18.79 18.02 -17.04
CA ASN A 568 -19.07 16.61 -16.80
C ASN A 568 -18.08 15.72 -17.56
N ILE A 569 -16.81 15.75 -17.15
CA ILE A 569 -15.74 14.97 -17.78
C ILE A 569 -15.83 13.52 -17.28
N ALA A 570 -15.89 12.56 -18.21
CA ALA A 570 -15.81 11.15 -17.89
C ALA A 570 -14.42 10.80 -17.31
N ALA A 571 -14.30 9.65 -16.63
CA ALA A 571 -13.02 9.23 -16.07
C ALA A 571 -11.90 9.13 -17.13
N SER A 572 -12.27 8.73 -18.35
CA SER A 572 -11.39 8.65 -19.51
C SER A 572 -12.19 8.66 -20.80
N TYR A 573 -11.51 8.99 -21.90
CA TYR A 573 -11.98 8.87 -23.28
C TYR A 573 -11.06 7.94 -24.05
N ILE A 574 -11.58 7.28 -25.08
CA ILE A 574 -10.80 6.36 -25.92
C ILE A 574 -10.33 7.13 -27.16
N ASN A 575 -9.05 7.02 -27.48
CA ASN A 575 -8.48 7.63 -28.68
C ASN A 575 -9.22 7.13 -29.95
N TYR A 576 -9.37 7.98 -30.97
CA TYR A 576 -10.10 7.71 -32.21
C TYR A 576 -11.61 7.46 -32.10
N LYS A 577 -12.21 7.59 -30.91
CA LYS A 577 -13.66 7.46 -30.73
C LYS A 577 -14.36 8.81 -30.64
N GLU A 578 -15.59 8.82 -31.15
CA GLU A 578 -16.52 9.93 -30.92
C GLU A 578 -16.88 9.99 -29.43
N ILE A 579 -16.69 11.17 -28.83
CA ILE A 579 -16.97 11.36 -27.42
C ILE A 579 -18.44 11.69 -27.22
N SER A 580 -19.01 11.23 -26.10
CA SER A 580 -20.26 11.82 -25.63
C SER A 580 -20.03 13.31 -25.31
N PRO A 581 -20.91 14.23 -25.73
CA PRO A 581 -20.72 15.65 -25.52
C PRO A 581 -20.48 16.01 -24.06
N ILE A 582 -19.42 16.78 -23.80
CA ILE A 582 -19.06 17.27 -22.47
C ILE A 582 -19.73 18.62 -22.27
N THR A 583 -20.83 18.64 -21.52
CA THR A 583 -21.51 19.89 -21.17
C THR A 583 -20.71 20.67 -20.12
N ILE A 584 -20.49 21.95 -20.39
CA ILE A 584 -19.88 22.90 -19.45
C ILE A 584 -20.99 23.54 -18.61
N ASN A 585 -20.90 23.35 -17.30
CA ASN A 585 -21.81 23.92 -16.32
C ASN A 585 -21.26 25.26 -15.82
N ALA A 586 -21.96 26.34 -16.16
CA ALA A 586 -21.67 27.68 -15.67
C ALA A 586 -22.41 27.97 -14.36
N GLY A 587 -21.70 28.54 -13.38
CA GLY A 587 -22.27 29.02 -12.14
C GLY A 587 -23.16 30.26 -12.34
N GLN A 588 -23.86 30.67 -11.29
CA GLN A 588 -24.73 31.86 -11.36
C GLN A 588 -23.92 33.11 -11.74
N GLY A 589 -24.37 33.80 -12.79
CA GLY A 589 -23.73 35.02 -13.30
C GLY A 589 -22.47 34.78 -14.12
N VAL A 590 -22.19 33.54 -14.51
CA VAL A 590 -21.07 33.16 -15.37
C VAL A 590 -21.54 32.92 -16.80
N THR A 591 -20.80 33.48 -17.76
CA THR A 591 -20.93 33.18 -19.20
C THR A 591 -19.65 32.51 -19.67
N ILE A 592 -19.75 31.36 -20.34
CA ILE A 592 -18.60 30.68 -20.96
C ILE A 592 -18.36 31.28 -22.34
N GLU A 593 -17.10 31.55 -22.66
CA GLU A 593 -16.73 32.21 -23.91
C GLU A 593 -15.88 31.31 -24.81
N ASP A 594 -14.95 30.52 -24.26
CA ASP A 594 -14.09 29.65 -25.08
C ASP A 594 -13.44 28.49 -24.30
N VAL A 595 -12.86 27.52 -25.00
CA VAL A 595 -12.08 26.41 -24.45
C VAL A 595 -10.77 26.22 -25.21
N GLU A 596 -9.64 26.35 -24.51
CA GLU A 596 -8.30 26.13 -25.06
C GLU A 596 -7.76 24.75 -24.69
N GLY A 597 -6.85 24.20 -25.51
CA GLY A 597 -6.12 22.97 -25.22
C GLY A 597 -6.87 21.67 -25.55
N LEU A 598 -7.93 21.78 -26.37
CA LEU A 598 -8.67 20.61 -26.86
C LEU A 598 -7.76 19.72 -27.74
N PRO A 599 -7.81 18.39 -27.56
CA PRO A 599 -7.29 17.45 -28.55
C PRO A 599 -7.89 17.69 -29.94
N GLU A 600 -7.15 17.32 -30.98
CA GLU A 600 -7.63 17.40 -32.35
C GLU A 600 -8.93 16.61 -32.55
N GLY A 601 -9.80 17.11 -33.43
CA GLY A 601 -11.11 16.52 -33.72
C GLY A 601 -12.19 16.78 -32.66
N LEU A 602 -11.84 17.43 -31.54
CA LEU A 602 -12.81 17.99 -30.61
C LEU A 602 -12.99 19.50 -30.84
N ASP A 603 -14.23 19.95 -30.73
CA ASP A 603 -14.58 21.36 -30.85
C ASP A 603 -15.53 21.79 -29.74
N PHE A 604 -15.51 23.08 -29.40
CA PHE A 604 -16.40 23.69 -28.43
C PHE A 604 -17.47 24.52 -29.14
N ALA A 605 -18.72 24.07 -29.07
CA ALA A 605 -19.87 24.76 -29.63
C ALA A 605 -21.07 24.62 -28.70
N ASP A 606 -21.92 25.66 -28.65
CA ASP A 606 -23.19 25.66 -27.91
C ASP A 606 -23.05 25.23 -26.43
N GLY A 607 -21.94 25.60 -25.78
CA GLY A 607 -21.70 25.30 -24.37
C GLY A 607 -21.26 23.85 -24.09
N SER A 608 -20.93 23.07 -25.12
CA SER A 608 -20.44 21.69 -24.98
C SER A 608 -19.22 21.41 -25.85
N ILE A 609 -18.37 20.49 -25.41
CA ILE A 609 -17.25 19.96 -26.20
C ILE A 609 -17.69 18.65 -26.83
N SER A 610 -17.53 18.49 -28.14
CA SER A 610 -17.92 17.27 -28.85
C SER A 610 -17.04 17.01 -30.08
N GLY A 611 -17.11 15.80 -30.62
CA GLY A 611 -16.39 15.41 -31.83
C GLY A 611 -15.70 14.05 -31.72
N GLN A 612 -14.96 13.70 -32.76
CA GLN A 612 -14.14 12.49 -32.78
C GLN A 612 -12.76 12.81 -32.24
N LEU A 613 -12.41 12.23 -31.10
CA LEU A 613 -11.15 12.51 -30.44
C LEU A 613 -9.98 11.95 -31.25
N TYR A 614 -8.99 12.78 -31.56
CA TYR A 614 -7.75 12.39 -32.19
C TYR A 614 -6.54 12.78 -31.34
N SER A 615 -5.67 11.80 -31.11
CA SER A 615 -4.31 11.99 -30.63
C SER A 615 -3.38 11.06 -31.39
N GLU A 616 -2.18 11.54 -31.72
CA GLU A 616 -1.13 10.70 -32.28
C GLU A 616 -0.80 9.50 -31.36
N ASP A 617 -0.44 8.36 -31.97
CA ASP A 617 -0.03 7.10 -31.31
C ASP A 617 1.39 7.17 -30.72
N SER A 618 1.74 8.30 -30.09
CA SER A 618 3.06 8.58 -29.52
C SER A 618 3.15 8.34 -28.01
N PHE A 619 2.03 8.02 -27.36
CA PHE A 619 1.96 7.74 -25.93
C PHE A 619 1.64 6.27 -25.65
N ALA A 620 2.07 5.76 -24.49
CA ALA A 620 2.04 4.32 -24.20
C ALA A 620 0.62 3.79 -23.93
N SER A 621 -0.06 4.31 -22.91
CA SER A 621 -1.40 3.83 -22.53
C SER A 621 -2.37 4.95 -22.18
N MET A 622 -1.86 6.10 -21.75
CA MET A 622 -2.65 7.25 -21.32
C MET A 622 -1.92 8.56 -21.63
N LYS A 623 -2.68 9.59 -22.00
CA LYS A 623 -2.24 10.98 -22.09
C LYS A 623 -3.27 11.89 -21.43
N GLU A 624 -2.80 12.90 -20.69
CA GLU A 624 -3.67 13.93 -20.10
C GLU A 624 -3.54 15.23 -20.90
N TYR A 625 -4.69 15.77 -21.30
CA TYR A 625 -4.79 17.06 -21.96
C TYR A 625 -5.28 18.11 -20.96
N PRO A 626 -4.49 19.15 -20.66
CA PRO A 626 -4.99 20.29 -19.90
C PRO A 626 -5.91 21.12 -20.81
N ILE A 627 -7.19 21.20 -20.46
CA ILE A 627 -8.17 22.05 -21.16
C ILE A 627 -8.49 23.26 -20.28
N THR A 628 -8.43 24.47 -20.83
CA THR A 628 -8.71 25.70 -20.09
C THR A 628 -9.98 26.33 -20.59
N ILE A 629 -10.99 26.40 -19.73
CA ILE A 629 -12.29 27.00 -20.03
C ILE A 629 -12.25 28.46 -19.61
N TYR A 630 -12.54 29.36 -20.54
CA TYR A 630 -12.60 30.80 -20.33
C TYR A 630 -14.04 31.29 -20.25
N GLY A 631 -14.27 32.28 -19.38
CA GLY A 631 -15.57 32.90 -19.24
C GLY A 631 -15.51 34.25 -18.53
N LYS A 632 -16.67 34.83 -18.27
CA LYS A 632 -16.83 36.08 -17.52
C LYS A 632 -17.78 35.91 -16.35
N LYS A 633 -17.42 36.49 -15.21
CA LYS A 633 -18.31 36.66 -14.05
C LYS A 633 -18.36 38.12 -13.67
N ASP A 634 -19.56 38.70 -13.67
CA ASP A 634 -19.78 40.13 -13.39
C ASP A 634 -18.88 41.06 -14.23
N GLY A 635 -18.66 40.69 -15.50
CA GLY A 635 -17.82 41.45 -16.45
C GLY A 635 -16.30 41.27 -16.29
N LYS A 636 -15.83 40.46 -15.34
CA LYS A 636 -14.39 40.15 -15.17
C LYS A 636 -14.04 38.79 -15.77
N ALA A 637 -12.90 38.72 -16.46
CA ALA A 637 -12.39 37.48 -17.05
C ALA A 637 -12.03 36.46 -15.96
N ILE A 638 -12.52 35.24 -16.13
CA ILE A 638 -12.25 34.09 -15.27
C ILE A 638 -11.86 32.89 -16.13
N LYS A 639 -11.12 31.96 -15.53
CA LYS A 639 -10.75 30.71 -16.19
C LYS A 639 -10.72 29.55 -15.21
N ARG A 640 -10.82 28.34 -15.76
CA ARG A 640 -10.59 27.11 -15.02
C ARG A 640 -9.89 26.08 -15.90
N THR A 641 -8.78 25.54 -15.43
CA THR A 641 -8.12 24.43 -16.12
C THR A 641 -8.61 23.09 -15.56
N LEU A 642 -9.08 22.23 -16.45
CA LEU A 642 -9.49 20.85 -16.19
C LEU A 642 -8.57 19.89 -16.95
N LYS A 643 -8.68 18.59 -16.64
CA LYS A 643 -7.91 17.54 -17.31
C LYS A 643 -8.85 16.62 -18.08
N LEU A 644 -8.55 16.40 -19.36
CA LEU A 644 -9.18 15.39 -20.19
C LEU A 644 -8.21 14.21 -20.33
N THR A 645 -8.59 13.07 -19.78
CA THR A 645 -7.79 11.83 -19.82
C THR A 645 -8.14 11.02 -21.05
N VAL A 646 -7.15 10.72 -21.90
CA VAL A 646 -7.29 9.91 -23.11
C VAL A 646 -6.51 8.62 -22.93
N TYR A 647 -7.15 7.48 -23.18
CA TYR A 647 -6.50 6.17 -23.26
C TYR A 647 -6.24 5.79 -24.71
N GLN A 648 -5.10 5.12 -24.92
CA GLN A 648 -4.67 4.66 -26.23
C GLN A 648 -5.58 3.52 -26.72
N ASP A 649 -5.89 3.50 -28.01
CA ASP A 649 -6.59 2.42 -28.75
C ASP A 649 -5.92 2.35 -30.13
N LYS A 650 -4.69 1.84 -30.17
CA LYS A 650 -3.86 1.86 -31.38
C LYS A 650 -4.38 0.93 -32.48
N ASP A 651 -4.92 -0.22 -32.11
CA ASP A 651 -5.48 -1.18 -33.06
C ASP A 651 -6.86 -0.77 -33.59
N ARG A 652 -7.53 0.19 -32.96
CA ARG A 652 -8.81 0.82 -33.36
C ARG A 652 -10.01 -0.11 -33.19
N ASP A 653 -9.95 -0.99 -32.21
CA ASP A 653 -11.02 -1.94 -31.95
C ASP A 653 -12.09 -1.41 -30.97
N GLY A 654 -11.86 -0.23 -30.40
CA GLY A 654 -12.75 0.43 -29.46
C GLY A 654 -12.59 0.02 -28.01
N THR A 655 -11.58 -0.78 -27.71
CA THR A 655 -11.14 -1.14 -26.38
C THR A 655 -9.84 -0.41 -26.10
N SER A 656 -9.71 0.17 -24.91
CA SER A 656 -8.47 0.89 -24.60
C SER A 656 -7.33 -0.08 -24.28
N ALA A 657 -6.09 0.30 -24.56
CA ALA A 657 -4.88 -0.44 -24.19
C ALA A 657 -4.82 -0.77 -22.69
N MET A 658 -5.52 -0.01 -21.84
CA MET A 658 -5.64 -0.24 -20.40
C MET A 658 -6.63 -1.36 -20.04
N ASP A 659 -7.59 -1.66 -20.92
CA ASP A 659 -8.63 -2.69 -20.76
C ASP A 659 -8.27 -4.01 -21.49
N GLU A 660 -7.20 -4.01 -22.30
CA GLU A 660 -6.79 -5.07 -23.24
C GLU A 660 -5.88 -6.19 -22.64
N GLY A 661 -5.78 -6.31 -21.32
CA GLY A 661 -5.00 -7.38 -20.68
C GLY A 661 -3.47 -7.30 -20.92
N GLU A 662 -2.76 -8.43 -20.84
CA GLU A 662 -1.28 -8.49 -20.89
C GLU A 662 -0.70 -8.11 -22.26
N ASP A 663 -1.46 -8.31 -23.33
CA ASP A 663 -1.04 -8.02 -24.71
C ASP A 663 -1.28 -6.56 -25.11
N GLY A 664 -2.07 -5.79 -24.34
CA GLY A 664 -2.44 -4.41 -24.65
C GLY A 664 -3.11 -4.28 -26.03
N ASP A 665 -3.05 -3.08 -26.60
CA ASP A 665 -3.54 -2.74 -27.95
C ASP A 665 -2.59 -3.20 -29.07
N ALA A 666 -1.98 -4.37 -28.92
CA ALA A 666 -1.00 -4.88 -29.87
C ALA A 666 -1.64 -5.66 -31.04
N MET A 667 -2.92 -6.01 -30.96
CA MET A 667 -3.67 -6.75 -31.99
C MET A 667 -5.16 -6.42 -31.93
N PHE A 668 -5.76 -6.16 -33.09
CA PHE A 668 -7.19 -5.91 -33.19
C PHE A 668 -8.03 -7.09 -32.67
N ASN A 669 -8.90 -6.84 -31.69
CA ASN A 669 -9.80 -7.83 -31.10
C ASN A 669 -11.22 -7.68 -31.69
N PRO A 670 -11.61 -8.53 -32.67
CA PRO A 670 -12.91 -8.41 -33.31
C PRO A 670 -14.04 -8.80 -32.35
N THR A 671 -15.05 -7.94 -32.26
CA THR A 671 -16.37 -8.24 -31.68
C THR A 671 -17.33 -8.68 -32.78
N TRP A 672 -18.34 -9.49 -32.47
CA TRP A 672 -19.11 -10.20 -33.51
C TRP A 672 -20.62 -10.04 -33.30
N SER A 673 -21.35 -9.75 -34.38
CA SER A 673 -22.82 -9.85 -34.42
C SER A 673 -23.27 -11.31 -34.43
N ALA A 674 -22.52 -12.16 -35.12
CA ALA A 674 -22.65 -13.62 -35.11
C ALA A 674 -21.30 -14.27 -35.44
N ARG A 675 -21.04 -15.48 -34.93
CA ARG A 675 -19.86 -16.29 -35.30
C ARG A 675 -20.21 -17.44 -36.23
N LYS A 676 -21.22 -17.24 -37.08
CA LYS A 676 -21.78 -18.27 -37.95
C LYS A 676 -22.33 -17.66 -39.24
N ILE A 677 -22.10 -18.36 -40.36
CA ILE A 677 -22.74 -18.11 -41.65
C ILE A 677 -23.50 -19.37 -42.05
N GLU A 678 -24.75 -19.21 -42.50
CA GLU A 678 -25.57 -20.30 -43.06
C GLU A 678 -25.63 -20.19 -44.58
N LYS A 679 -25.48 -21.33 -45.26
CA LYS A 679 -25.56 -21.46 -46.71
C LYS A 679 -26.26 -22.78 -47.07
N ASN A 680 -26.83 -22.87 -48.26
CA ASN A 680 -27.34 -24.14 -48.80
C ASN A 680 -26.28 -24.84 -49.66
N VAL A 681 -26.43 -26.15 -49.83
CA VAL A 681 -25.60 -26.91 -50.79
C VAL A 681 -25.72 -26.29 -52.19
N GLY A 682 -24.58 -25.95 -52.79
CA GLY A 682 -24.50 -25.32 -54.12
C GLY A 682 -24.40 -23.79 -54.10
N ASP A 683 -24.60 -23.12 -52.96
CA ASP A 683 -24.40 -21.68 -52.85
C ASP A 683 -22.94 -21.27 -53.06
N PRO A 684 -22.66 -20.03 -53.51
CA PRO A 684 -21.32 -19.48 -53.50
C PRO A 684 -20.71 -19.50 -52.08
N ALA A 685 -19.42 -19.84 -52.00
CA ALA A 685 -18.67 -19.77 -50.74
C ALA A 685 -18.67 -18.33 -50.18
N PRO A 686 -18.65 -18.14 -48.85
CA PRO A 686 -18.65 -16.80 -48.28
C PRO A 686 -17.44 -15.99 -48.74
N THR A 687 -17.68 -14.72 -49.08
CA THR A 687 -16.65 -13.75 -49.49
C THR A 687 -15.95 -13.15 -48.27
N VAL A 688 -14.87 -12.39 -48.50
CA VAL A 688 -14.22 -11.59 -47.44
C VAL A 688 -15.22 -10.62 -46.81
N ASP A 689 -16.04 -9.96 -47.62
CA ASP A 689 -17.05 -9.02 -47.12
C ASP A 689 -18.12 -9.72 -46.27
N ASP A 690 -18.52 -10.95 -46.64
CA ASP A 690 -19.46 -11.74 -45.83
C ASP A 690 -18.94 -11.97 -44.41
N TYR A 691 -17.63 -12.21 -44.24
CA TYR A 691 -17.01 -12.36 -42.93
C TYR A 691 -16.77 -11.02 -42.21
N MET A 692 -16.40 -9.96 -42.94
CA MET A 692 -16.24 -8.61 -42.37
C MET A 692 -17.56 -8.08 -41.79
N ASN A 693 -18.69 -8.34 -42.47
CA ASN A 693 -20.03 -7.95 -42.01
C ASN A 693 -20.46 -8.59 -40.68
N LEU A 694 -19.75 -9.64 -40.22
CA LEU A 694 -19.97 -10.23 -38.91
C LEU A 694 -19.28 -9.45 -37.78
N ILE A 695 -18.29 -8.61 -38.09
CA ILE A 695 -17.50 -7.87 -37.10
C ILE A 695 -18.20 -6.54 -36.77
N THR A 696 -18.46 -6.29 -35.48
CA THR A 696 -19.25 -5.13 -35.03
C THR A 696 -18.42 -3.89 -34.69
N ASN A 697 -17.11 -4.03 -34.55
CA ASN A 697 -16.19 -2.95 -34.18
C ASN A 697 -15.16 -2.62 -35.28
N LEU A 698 -15.52 -2.81 -36.55
CA LEU A 698 -14.65 -2.38 -37.64
C LEU A 698 -14.53 -0.84 -37.64
N PRO A 699 -13.31 -0.29 -37.76
CA PRO A 699 -13.11 1.14 -37.95
C PRO A 699 -13.43 1.54 -39.40
N ASP A 700 -13.97 2.74 -39.58
CA ASP A 700 -14.40 3.28 -40.90
C ASP A 700 -13.21 3.71 -41.80
N ASP A 701 -11.98 3.64 -41.29
CA ASP A 701 -10.76 4.08 -41.96
C ASP A 701 -10.10 3.02 -42.87
N GLY A 702 -10.65 1.80 -42.92
CA GLY A 702 -10.09 0.69 -43.70
C GLY A 702 -8.71 0.20 -43.21
N SER A 703 -8.39 0.42 -41.94
CA SER A 703 -7.16 -0.06 -41.30
C SER A 703 -7.16 -1.56 -41.02
N VAL A 704 -8.34 -2.18 -40.94
CA VAL A 704 -8.52 -3.61 -40.64
C VAL A 704 -8.81 -4.41 -41.90
N SER A 705 -8.15 -5.57 -42.02
CA SER A 705 -8.36 -6.55 -43.09
C SER A 705 -8.42 -7.96 -42.53
N ILE A 706 -9.05 -8.88 -43.27
CA ILE A 706 -9.13 -10.29 -42.89
C ILE A 706 -8.64 -11.21 -44.01
N GLU A 707 -8.09 -12.36 -43.61
CA GLU A 707 -7.55 -13.37 -44.51
C GLU A 707 -8.06 -14.76 -44.08
N PRO A 708 -9.04 -15.35 -44.78
CA PRO A 708 -9.47 -16.72 -44.55
C PRO A 708 -8.37 -17.72 -44.90
N LEU A 709 -8.05 -18.64 -43.98
CA LEU A 709 -6.99 -19.64 -44.14
C LEU A 709 -7.45 -20.92 -44.83
N SER A 710 -8.74 -21.04 -45.11
CA SER A 710 -9.36 -22.21 -45.75
C SER A 710 -10.72 -21.84 -46.33
N THR A 711 -11.21 -22.60 -47.30
CA THR A 711 -12.56 -22.46 -47.85
C THR A 711 -13.47 -23.62 -47.40
N PRO A 712 -14.76 -23.36 -47.12
CA PRO A 712 -15.72 -24.41 -46.83
C PRO A 712 -16.03 -25.23 -48.09
N ASN A 713 -16.37 -26.52 -47.93
CA ASN A 713 -16.86 -27.32 -49.04
C ASN A 713 -18.35 -27.06 -49.25
N MET A 714 -18.69 -26.37 -50.33
CA MET A 714 -20.08 -25.98 -50.66
C MET A 714 -20.90 -27.09 -51.35
N GLN A 715 -20.29 -28.25 -51.62
CA GLN A 715 -20.92 -29.35 -52.36
C GLN A 715 -21.50 -30.44 -51.45
N SER A 716 -21.32 -30.33 -50.14
CA SER A 716 -21.89 -31.29 -49.19
C SER A 716 -22.38 -30.61 -47.92
N LYS A 717 -23.40 -31.21 -47.29
CA LYS A 717 -23.90 -30.74 -46.00
C LYS A 717 -22.82 -30.92 -44.94
N GLY A 718 -22.61 -29.89 -44.12
CA GLY A 718 -21.56 -29.95 -43.13
C GLY A 718 -21.36 -28.66 -42.35
N ASN A 719 -20.60 -28.80 -41.26
CA ASN A 719 -20.20 -27.71 -40.38
C ASN A 719 -18.69 -27.46 -40.57
N TYR A 720 -18.33 -26.42 -41.31
CA TYR A 720 -16.96 -26.09 -41.65
C TYR A 720 -16.43 -24.99 -40.72
N ARG A 721 -15.31 -25.25 -40.04
CA ARG A 721 -14.65 -24.27 -39.18
C ARG A 721 -13.58 -23.55 -39.98
N ILE A 722 -13.85 -22.29 -40.32
CA ILE A 722 -12.94 -21.46 -41.12
C ILE A 722 -12.10 -20.61 -40.17
N ARG A 723 -10.79 -20.87 -40.12
CA ARG A 723 -9.85 -20.02 -39.41
C ARG A 723 -9.53 -18.81 -40.28
N MET A 724 -9.47 -17.63 -39.67
CA MET A 724 -9.17 -16.38 -40.34
C MET A 724 -8.14 -15.59 -39.54
N LYS A 725 -7.24 -14.91 -40.24
CA LYS A 725 -6.38 -13.89 -39.64
C LYS A 725 -7.07 -12.54 -39.76
N VAL A 726 -7.02 -11.74 -38.70
CA VAL A 726 -7.46 -10.34 -38.68
C VAL A 726 -6.22 -9.49 -38.45
N LYS A 727 -6.03 -8.49 -39.31
CA LYS A 727 -4.83 -7.66 -39.34
C LYS A 727 -5.22 -6.20 -39.31
N SER A 728 -4.64 -5.44 -38.40
CA SER A 728 -4.73 -3.98 -38.38
C SER A 728 -3.42 -3.38 -38.88
N LYS A 729 -3.48 -2.36 -39.73
CA LYS A 729 -2.30 -1.66 -40.26
C LYS A 729 -1.54 -0.87 -39.19
N ASN A 730 -2.19 -0.61 -38.06
CA ASN A 730 -1.64 0.24 -37.01
C ASN A 730 -0.78 -0.54 -36.00
N VAL A 731 -0.87 -1.87 -36.00
CA VAL A 731 -0.22 -2.75 -35.01
C VAL A 731 0.43 -3.96 -35.65
N GLY A 732 1.41 -4.55 -34.95
CA GLY A 732 2.27 -5.58 -35.53
C GLY A 732 1.79 -7.03 -35.38
N LYS A 733 0.89 -7.33 -34.42
CA LYS A 733 0.38 -8.69 -34.22
C LYS A 733 -0.93 -8.92 -34.98
N GLU A 734 -1.15 -10.17 -35.40
CA GLU A 734 -2.37 -10.60 -36.09
C GLU A 734 -3.24 -11.44 -35.14
N SER A 735 -4.55 -11.21 -35.14
CA SER A 735 -5.52 -12.02 -34.40
C SER A 735 -5.94 -13.23 -35.22
N THR A 736 -6.07 -14.42 -34.61
CA THR A 736 -6.60 -15.62 -35.28
C THR A 736 -7.96 -15.99 -34.70
N VAL A 737 -8.99 -16.00 -35.56
CA VAL A 737 -10.37 -16.28 -35.17
C VAL A 737 -10.94 -17.45 -35.97
N THR A 738 -12.00 -18.08 -35.46
CA THR A 738 -12.68 -19.18 -36.15
C THR A 738 -14.15 -18.86 -36.33
N ILE A 739 -14.64 -18.95 -37.57
CA ILE A 739 -16.05 -18.78 -37.92
C ILE A 739 -16.62 -20.10 -38.39
N LEU A 740 -17.86 -20.39 -37.98
CA LEU A 740 -18.57 -21.58 -38.41
C LEU A 740 -19.35 -21.29 -39.70
N VAL A 741 -19.09 -22.03 -40.76
CA VAL A 741 -19.93 -22.04 -41.97
C VAL A 741 -20.75 -23.32 -41.96
N VAL A 742 -22.06 -23.19 -41.86
CA VAL A 742 -23.01 -24.31 -41.90
C VAL A 742 -23.60 -24.41 -43.29
N VAL A 743 -23.39 -25.54 -43.95
CA VAL A 743 -23.98 -25.85 -45.25
C VAL A 743 -25.12 -26.86 -45.03
N SER A 744 -26.36 -26.43 -45.26
CA SER A 744 -27.59 -27.19 -45.00
C SER A 744 -28.25 -27.79 -46.24
#